data_AF-A0A2S8V1T8-F1
#
_entry.id   AF-A0A2S8V1T8-F1
#
_cell.length_a   1.000
_cell.length_b   1.000
_cell.length_c   1.000
_cell.angle_alpha   90.00
_cell.angle_beta   90.00
_cell.angle_gamma   90.00
#
_symmetry.space_group_name_H-M   'P 1'
#
loop_
_entity.id
_entity.type
_entity.pdbx_description
1 polymer ?
#
loop_
_entity_poly.entity_id
_entity_poly.type
_entity_poly.pdbx_seq_one_letter_code
_entity_poly.pdbx_strand_id
1 'polypeptide(L)'
;MDASRRTFLTFTAAASALALLPVDAAMGATSAAPGTATRPFEAARRPRLTNLAHLRFLLADVPVVASATHTTFGIEAQPTVRAPWTYADTDGAGGYRPVGGGTRDALTGYWSQGAYNADDIARAAVVFVREWKATGDAQSRDEARDVLRSLAFLQTASGPNAGRVVLWQQEDGTLTPSAVPVELPDPSDSAESYWLARSVWAFGEGYAAFRRDDPEFAAFLLARLHLCLDALGLESLSRAGQWVQSDGRRLPAWLIAGGADATAEAMLGLAAATEAGDSRSRTALQSYGEGVAAMSTDPARGWPFGAVLPWTGSLGFWHAWGAAAPEALARAGALLRRRDWSAAALSDAGRFTPQVLASGGPHNAWAPLPAEAQIAYGAHGRVAGALQASAVGGEGLRVLAGLAAGWFFGANTAGIPVYDAATGVTFDGVETDGRVNRNSGAESTIHGLLTMQLLDANRDVADLATSITGLTANTGLRVIDAETARLSPGCVVERPDGGAWTGEGNLSGGAYVRIPRGEWVEFDVTESGGILHGVVWRQAADAGEAEWEVLRGRRRLWKTRTAAGSTGDRGLTEADGMLVPELLGGDLPETAVTVRCTSRGDVRLDALLIQPRIASAVYSTRSGSAVLYANGARQDQRVPPLAPGTGRAYDADGSPRGNAAQSGKVRVRGTGFTVTRS
;
A
#
# COMPACT_ATOMS: atom_id res chain seq x y z
N MET A 1 0.53 -2.35 -29.81
CA MET A 1 1.27 -1.17 -29.32
C MET A 1 0.76 -0.95 -27.92
N ASP A 2 1.39 -1.67 -27.00
CA ASP A 2 0.94 -1.81 -25.62
C ASP A 2 1.35 -0.56 -24.85
N ALA A 3 0.37 0.32 -24.61
CA ALA A 3 0.53 1.35 -23.60
C ALA A 3 0.63 0.63 -22.25
N SER A 4 1.84 0.60 -21.67
CA SER A 4 2.11 0.07 -20.33
C SER A 4 1.10 0.66 -19.33
N ARG A 5 0.64 -0.18 -18.39
CA ARG A 5 -0.22 0.20 -17.24
C ARG A 5 0.33 1.35 -16.42
N ARG A 6 1.59 1.75 -16.64
CA ARG A 6 2.13 3.00 -16.11
C ARG A 6 1.32 4.21 -16.53
N THR A 7 0.70 4.27 -17.72
CA THR A 7 -0.21 5.38 -18.08
C THR A 7 -1.29 5.56 -17.00
N PHE A 8 -1.85 4.47 -16.49
CA PHE A 8 -2.82 4.47 -15.38
C PHE A 8 -2.18 4.81 -14.01
N LEU A 9 -0.96 4.33 -13.73
CA LEU A 9 -0.22 4.64 -12.49
C LEU A 9 0.38 6.07 -12.46
N THR A 10 0.61 6.71 -13.61
CA THR A 10 1.06 8.11 -13.72
C THR A 10 -0.06 9.12 -13.69
N PHE A 11 -1.31 8.73 -14.02
CA PHE A 11 -2.42 9.69 -14.07
C PHE A 11 -2.89 10.15 -12.67
N THR A 12 -2.67 9.35 -11.62
CA THR A 12 -2.94 9.78 -10.24
C THR A 12 -1.86 10.73 -9.68
N ALA A 13 -0.66 10.78 -10.28
CA ALA A 13 0.44 11.63 -9.80
C ALA A 13 0.62 12.95 -10.58
N ALA A 14 0.13 13.05 -11.83
CA ALA A 14 0.54 14.13 -12.74
C ALA A 14 -0.29 15.44 -12.70
N ALA A 15 -1.40 15.52 -11.95
CA ALA A 15 -2.27 16.71 -11.98
C ALA A 15 -1.88 17.84 -11.02
N SER A 16 -0.96 17.63 -10.08
CA SER A 16 -0.64 18.63 -9.04
C SER A 16 0.62 19.45 -9.34
N ALA A 17 0.66 20.15 -10.47
CA ALA A 17 1.73 21.10 -10.75
C ALA A 17 1.20 22.32 -11.50
N LEU A 18 0.71 23.34 -10.77
CA LEU A 18 0.89 24.78 -11.08
C LEU A 18 0.06 25.65 -10.13
N ALA A 19 0.73 26.28 -9.14
CA ALA A 19 0.64 27.72 -8.81
C ALA A 19 1.23 27.97 -7.40
N LEU A 20 2.47 28.47 -7.36
CA LEU A 20 3.12 29.09 -6.20
C LEU A 20 2.79 30.58 -6.20
N LEU A 21 2.31 31.14 -5.08
CA LEU A 21 2.64 32.52 -4.64
C LEU A 21 2.56 32.61 -3.09
N PRO A 22 3.39 33.45 -2.45
CA PRO A 22 3.51 33.55 -1.00
C PRO A 22 2.57 34.62 -0.43
N VAL A 23 1.97 34.41 0.74
CA VAL A 23 1.40 35.52 1.53
C VAL A 23 1.64 35.32 3.02
N ASP A 24 2.09 36.43 3.62
CA ASP A 24 2.58 36.63 4.97
C ASP A 24 1.57 36.33 6.10
N ALA A 25 2.14 35.96 7.24
CA ALA A 25 1.46 35.78 8.51
C ALA A 25 0.96 37.12 9.08
N ALA A 26 -0.32 37.17 9.46
CA ALA A 26 -0.86 38.20 10.34
C ALA A 26 -1.51 37.55 11.56
N MET A 27 -0.89 37.77 12.72
CA MET A 27 -1.41 37.40 14.04
C MET A 27 -2.58 38.31 14.41
N GLY A 28 -3.77 37.73 14.61
CA GLY A 28 -4.94 38.40 15.16
C GLY A 28 -5.31 37.83 16.52
N ALA A 29 -4.90 38.51 17.59
CA ALA A 29 -5.32 38.21 18.95
C ALA A 29 -6.80 38.61 19.15
N THR A 30 -7.62 37.71 19.70
CA THR A 30 -8.91 38.08 20.30
C THR A 30 -9.12 37.40 21.64
N SER A 31 -9.64 38.19 22.57
CA SER A 31 -9.72 37.95 24.00
C SER A 31 -10.80 36.95 24.40
N ALA A 32 -10.47 36.06 25.34
CA ALA A 32 -11.42 35.22 26.05
C ALA A 32 -12.11 35.99 27.20
N ALA A 33 -13.40 35.71 27.42
CA ALA A 33 -14.12 36.03 28.65
C ALA A 33 -14.56 34.71 29.34
N PRO A 34 -14.60 34.65 30.68
CA PRO A 34 -14.66 33.39 31.42
C PRO A 34 -16.10 32.92 31.66
N GLY A 35 -16.41 31.72 31.20
CA GLY A 35 -17.62 30.98 31.55
C GLY A 35 -17.32 29.90 32.60
N THR A 36 -18.04 29.99 33.70
CA THR A 36 -18.00 29.21 34.95
C THR A 36 -17.80 27.70 34.83
N ALA A 37 -16.94 27.20 35.73
CA ALA A 37 -16.62 25.79 35.92
C ALA A 37 -17.74 25.00 36.62
N THR A 38 -18.06 23.84 36.06
CA THR A 38 -18.62 22.69 36.78
C THR A 38 -17.89 21.43 36.32
N ARG A 39 -17.31 20.69 37.26
CA ARG A 39 -16.74 19.34 37.11
C ARG A 39 -16.84 18.62 38.47
N PRO A 40 -16.67 17.30 38.54
CA PRO A 40 -16.79 16.27 37.49
C PRO A 40 -17.58 15.02 37.96
N PHE A 41 -18.05 14.16 37.05
CA PHE A 41 -17.93 12.69 37.13
C PHE A 41 -18.52 12.04 35.86
N GLU A 42 -17.91 12.34 34.72
CA GLU A 42 -17.83 11.38 33.62
C GLU A 42 -16.34 11.10 33.48
N ALA A 43 -15.93 9.84 33.56
CA ALA A 43 -14.58 9.48 33.11
C ALA A 43 -14.50 9.92 31.65
N ALA A 44 -13.81 11.04 31.38
CA ALA A 44 -13.82 11.70 30.09
C ALA A 44 -13.46 10.66 29.01
N ARG A 45 -14.47 10.18 28.28
CA ARG A 45 -14.27 9.40 27.06
C ARG A 45 -13.40 10.28 26.18
N ARG A 46 -12.26 9.74 25.74
CA ARG A 46 -11.42 10.47 24.81
C ARG A 46 -12.26 10.88 23.59
N PRO A 47 -11.99 12.05 23.00
CA PRO A 47 -12.55 12.37 21.70
C PRO A 47 -12.18 11.23 20.74
N ARG A 48 -13.17 10.78 19.97
CA ARG A 48 -12.90 9.87 18.86
C ARG A 48 -11.99 10.54 17.85
N LEU A 49 -11.16 9.74 17.19
CA LEU A 49 -10.31 10.20 16.11
C LEU A 49 -11.09 10.32 14.82
N THR A 50 -12.09 9.46 14.60
CA THR A 50 -12.90 9.53 13.37
C THR A 50 -13.74 10.80 13.35
N ASN A 51 -13.58 11.59 12.30
CA ASN A 51 -14.37 12.79 12.05
C ASN A 51 -14.79 12.85 10.57
N LEU A 52 -16.07 12.62 10.29
CA LEU A 52 -16.59 12.53 8.92
C LEU A 52 -16.81 13.90 8.25
N ALA A 53 -16.52 15.02 8.91
CA ALA A 53 -16.90 16.35 8.40
C ALA A 53 -16.33 16.63 7.00
N HIS A 54 -15.04 16.35 6.78
CA HIS A 54 -14.43 16.56 5.46
C HIS A 54 -14.97 15.59 4.38
N LEU A 55 -15.18 14.30 4.70
CA LEU A 55 -15.80 13.37 3.74
C LEU A 55 -17.23 13.80 3.37
N ARG A 56 -18.00 14.30 4.34
CA ARG A 56 -19.36 14.84 4.10
C ARG A 56 -19.32 16.13 3.29
N PHE A 57 -18.29 16.97 3.47
CA PHE A 57 -18.05 18.13 2.62
C PHE A 57 -17.78 17.72 1.16
N LEU A 58 -17.10 16.60 0.93
CA LEU A 58 -16.88 16.06 -0.41
C LEU A 58 -18.13 15.43 -1.02
N LEU A 59 -19.17 15.08 -0.24
CA LEU A 59 -20.40 14.50 -0.81
C LEU A 59 -21.22 15.56 -1.54
N ALA A 60 -21.63 15.23 -2.76
CA ALA A 60 -22.60 15.98 -3.54
C ALA A 60 -23.81 15.11 -3.88
N ASP A 61 -24.98 15.75 -3.99
CA ASP A 61 -26.18 15.14 -4.55
C ASP A 61 -26.03 15.08 -6.08
N VAL A 62 -26.25 13.91 -6.67
CA VAL A 62 -26.08 13.65 -8.10
C VAL A 62 -27.41 13.16 -8.67
N PRO A 63 -28.01 13.87 -9.65
CA PRO A 63 -29.21 13.41 -10.31
C PRO A 63 -28.89 12.15 -11.12
N VAL A 64 -29.78 11.16 -11.12
CA VAL A 64 -29.61 9.93 -11.90
C VAL A 64 -30.88 9.60 -12.66
N VAL A 65 -30.71 9.16 -13.90
CA VAL A 65 -31.81 8.76 -14.77
C VAL A 65 -31.56 7.32 -15.21
N ALA A 66 -32.55 6.45 -15.01
CA ALA A 66 -32.45 5.07 -15.45
C ALA A 66 -32.24 5.00 -16.97
N SER A 67 -31.34 4.12 -17.40
CA SER A 67 -31.16 3.76 -18.80
C SER A 67 -31.47 2.28 -19.00
N ALA A 68 -31.34 1.79 -20.23
CA ALA A 68 -31.51 0.36 -20.52
C ALA A 68 -30.53 -0.54 -19.75
N THR A 69 -29.36 0.00 -19.39
CA THR A 69 -28.27 -0.76 -18.76
C THR A 69 -27.85 -0.24 -17.39
N HIS A 70 -28.26 0.97 -16.96
CA HIS A 70 -27.87 1.56 -15.68
C HIS A 70 -29.11 1.94 -14.86
N THR A 71 -29.14 1.49 -13.61
CA THR A 71 -30.23 1.77 -12.66
C THR A 71 -29.75 1.53 -11.23
N THR A 72 -30.48 2.04 -10.24
CA THR A 72 -30.18 1.81 -8.82
C THR A 72 -31.45 1.57 -8.01
N PHE A 73 -31.27 1.21 -6.73
CA PHE A 73 -32.38 0.94 -5.83
C PHE A 73 -33.29 2.16 -5.67
N GLY A 74 -34.59 1.96 -5.92
CA GLY A 74 -35.61 3.01 -5.75
C GLY A 74 -35.46 4.23 -6.64
N ILE A 75 -34.81 4.11 -7.81
CA ILE A 75 -34.50 5.25 -8.70
C ILE A 75 -35.73 6.08 -9.08
N GLU A 76 -36.89 5.45 -9.31
CA GLU A 76 -38.14 6.16 -9.67
C GLU A 76 -38.69 7.02 -8.54
N ALA A 77 -38.52 6.57 -7.29
CA ALA A 77 -38.99 7.30 -6.12
C ALA A 77 -37.99 8.38 -5.66
N GLN A 78 -36.70 8.14 -5.88
CA GLN A 78 -35.61 9.01 -5.45
C GLN A 78 -34.52 9.05 -6.54
N PRO A 79 -34.68 9.87 -7.61
CA PRO A 79 -33.75 9.96 -8.74
C PRO A 79 -32.51 10.80 -8.42
N THR A 80 -32.00 10.65 -7.20
CA THR A 80 -30.81 11.36 -6.70
C THR A 80 -30.05 10.40 -5.78
N VAL A 81 -28.73 10.37 -5.96
CA VAL A 81 -27.76 9.61 -5.17
C VAL A 81 -26.69 10.55 -4.61
N ARG A 82 -25.77 10.04 -3.79
CA ARG A 82 -24.65 10.83 -3.27
C ARG A 82 -23.31 10.23 -3.68
N ALA A 83 -22.40 11.08 -4.13
CA ALA A 83 -21.05 10.68 -4.50
C ALA A 83 -20.02 11.68 -3.92
N PRO A 84 -18.85 11.20 -3.44
CA PRO A 84 -17.77 12.08 -3.05
C PRO A 84 -17.06 12.62 -4.30
N TRP A 85 -16.79 13.92 -4.31
CA TRP A 85 -15.88 14.55 -5.27
C TRP A 85 -14.52 13.86 -5.24
N THR A 86 -13.95 13.60 -6.42
CA THR A 86 -12.68 12.88 -6.55
C THR A 86 -11.53 13.63 -5.88
N TYR A 87 -11.38 14.92 -6.20
CA TYR A 87 -10.27 15.76 -5.72
C TYR A 87 -10.79 16.95 -4.93
N ALA A 88 -9.92 17.52 -4.09
CA ALA A 88 -10.13 18.83 -3.49
C ALA A 88 -8.81 19.59 -3.33
N ASP A 89 -8.73 20.72 -4.01
CA ASP A 89 -7.57 21.61 -3.97
C ASP A 89 -7.59 22.46 -2.71
N THR A 90 -6.43 22.62 -2.07
CA THR A 90 -6.30 23.59 -0.98
C THR A 90 -6.21 25.02 -1.51
N ASP A 91 -6.84 25.97 -0.81
CA ASP A 91 -6.66 27.40 -1.06
C ASP A 91 -5.44 28.00 -0.34
N GLY A 92 -4.71 27.19 0.44
CA GLY A 92 -3.57 27.61 1.26
C GLY A 92 -3.94 28.33 2.57
N ALA A 93 -5.21 28.71 2.78
CA ALA A 93 -5.74 29.37 3.97
C ALA A 93 -6.55 28.41 4.87
N GLY A 94 -6.53 27.11 4.57
CA GLY A 94 -7.23 26.05 5.31
C GLY A 94 -8.58 25.68 4.72
N GLY A 95 -8.99 26.29 3.61
CA GLY A 95 -10.16 25.91 2.83
C GLY A 95 -9.83 24.92 1.71
N TYR A 96 -10.88 24.28 1.20
CA TYR A 96 -10.83 23.29 0.14
C TYR A 96 -11.87 23.59 -0.93
N ARG A 97 -11.52 23.34 -2.19
CA ARG A 97 -12.43 23.46 -3.34
C ARG A 97 -12.53 22.10 -4.02
N PRO A 98 -13.72 21.50 -4.15
CA PRO A 98 -13.88 20.24 -4.87
C PRO A 98 -13.59 20.40 -6.37
N VAL A 99 -12.95 19.37 -6.94
CA VAL A 99 -12.45 19.34 -8.32
C VAL A 99 -12.67 17.96 -8.93
N GLY A 100 -13.10 17.90 -10.19
CA GLY A 100 -13.21 16.65 -10.94
C GLY A 100 -11.87 16.23 -11.56
N GLY A 101 -11.83 15.02 -12.10
CA GLY A 101 -10.64 14.47 -12.75
C GLY A 101 -10.36 15.07 -14.13
N GLY A 102 -9.10 15.41 -14.35
CA GLY A 102 -8.60 15.96 -15.60
C GLY A 102 -8.97 17.43 -15.80
N THR A 103 -9.10 17.86 -17.05
CA THR A 103 -9.38 19.26 -17.39
C THR A 103 -10.87 19.52 -17.50
N ARG A 104 -11.33 20.70 -17.07
CA ARG A 104 -12.72 21.10 -17.24
C ARG A 104 -12.94 21.75 -18.61
N ASP A 105 -13.84 21.19 -19.40
CA ASP A 105 -14.28 21.79 -20.64
C ASP A 105 -15.20 22.98 -20.36
N ALA A 106 -14.86 24.14 -20.91
CA ALA A 106 -15.57 25.39 -20.60
C ALA A 106 -16.97 25.50 -21.26
N LEU A 107 -17.26 24.69 -22.29
CA LEU A 107 -18.53 24.76 -23.04
C LEU A 107 -19.58 23.84 -22.41
N THR A 108 -19.19 22.63 -22.07
CA THR A 108 -20.03 21.58 -21.49
C THR A 108 -20.05 21.65 -19.97
N GLY A 109 -19.00 22.22 -19.36
CA GLY A 109 -18.79 22.19 -17.92
C GLY A 109 -18.26 20.85 -17.40
N TYR A 110 -18.07 19.86 -18.28
CA TYR A 110 -17.65 18.51 -17.92
C TYR A 110 -16.15 18.41 -17.69
N TRP A 111 -15.80 17.49 -16.80
CA TRP A 111 -14.43 17.09 -16.54
C TRP A 111 -14.00 16.03 -17.54
N SER A 112 -12.77 16.12 -18.05
CA SER A 112 -12.27 15.22 -19.09
C SER A 112 -12.28 13.76 -18.63
N GLN A 113 -12.21 13.50 -17.32
CA GLN A 113 -12.50 12.20 -16.73
C GLN A 113 -13.92 12.17 -16.13
N GLY A 114 -14.17 12.93 -15.06
CA GLY A 114 -15.46 13.00 -14.37
C GLY A 114 -15.35 13.71 -13.02
N ALA A 115 -16.46 14.14 -12.44
CA ALA A 115 -16.47 14.73 -11.10
C ALA A 115 -16.28 13.68 -10.00
N TYR A 116 -16.90 12.52 -10.20
CA TYR A 116 -16.93 11.41 -9.26
C TYR A 116 -16.41 10.14 -9.94
N ASN A 117 -15.89 9.23 -9.13
CA ASN A 117 -15.44 7.93 -9.63
C ASN A 117 -15.88 6.76 -8.74
N ALA A 118 -16.05 5.60 -9.36
CA ALA A 118 -16.47 4.37 -8.70
C ALA A 118 -15.51 3.90 -7.60
N ASP A 119 -14.20 4.20 -7.70
CA ASP A 119 -13.20 3.82 -6.70
C ASP A 119 -13.45 4.52 -5.36
N ASP A 120 -13.67 5.83 -5.40
CA ASP A 120 -13.91 6.65 -4.21
C ASP A 120 -15.32 6.43 -3.66
N ILE A 121 -16.33 6.31 -4.53
CA ILE A 121 -17.69 5.96 -4.13
C ILE A 121 -17.68 4.62 -3.36
N ALA A 122 -17.02 3.59 -3.89
CA ALA A 122 -16.96 2.28 -3.24
C ALA A 122 -16.28 2.34 -1.87
N ARG A 123 -15.13 2.99 -1.76
CA ARG A 123 -14.39 3.07 -0.50
C ARG A 123 -15.07 4.00 0.53
N ALA A 124 -15.71 5.08 0.09
CA ALA A 124 -16.52 5.94 0.96
C ALA A 124 -17.74 5.20 1.52
N ALA A 125 -18.42 4.37 0.72
CA ALA A 125 -19.50 3.52 1.21
C ALA A 125 -19.02 2.63 2.37
N VAL A 126 -17.81 2.05 2.26
CA VAL A 126 -17.22 1.24 3.34
C VAL A 126 -16.98 2.08 4.60
N VAL A 127 -16.46 3.31 4.48
CA VAL A 127 -16.30 4.22 5.63
C VAL A 127 -17.62 4.45 6.35
N PHE A 128 -18.68 4.83 5.63
CA PHE A 128 -19.99 5.10 6.21
C PHE A 128 -20.65 3.84 6.81
N VAL A 129 -20.55 2.70 6.13
CA VAL A 129 -21.03 1.41 6.65
C VAL A 129 -20.35 1.09 7.98
N ARG A 130 -19.01 1.15 8.02
CA ARG A 130 -18.24 0.82 9.23
C ARG A 130 -18.52 1.82 10.35
N GLU A 131 -18.65 3.11 10.04
CA GLU A 131 -18.99 4.13 11.03
C GLU A 131 -20.37 3.88 11.64
N TRP A 132 -21.37 3.62 10.80
CA TRP A 132 -22.72 3.31 11.25
C TRP A 132 -22.71 2.05 12.13
N LYS A 133 -22.04 0.96 11.73
CA LYS A 133 -22.00 -0.26 12.55
C LYS A 133 -21.25 -0.04 13.88
N ALA A 134 -20.25 0.83 13.91
CA ALA A 134 -19.49 1.12 15.12
C ALA A 134 -20.26 2.01 16.12
N THR A 135 -21.10 2.92 15.63
CA THR A 135 -21.70 3.98 16.46
C THR A 135 -23.21 3.92 16.58
N GLY A 136 -23.90 3.29 15.62
CA GLY A 136 -25.34 3.40 15.44
C GLY A 136 -25.79 4.72 14.82
N ASP A 137 -24.88 5.56 14.28
CA ASP A 137 -25.23 6.84 13.66
C ASP A 137 -26.15 6.66 12.45
N ALA A 138 -27.38 7.18 12.55
CA ALA A 138 -28.39 7.09 11.51
C ALA A 138 -28.01 7.89 10.26
N GLN A 139 -27.31 9.02 10.42
CA GLN A 139 -26.84 9.80 9.27
C GLN A 139 -25.83 8.99 8.45
N SER A 140 -24.83 8.37 9.10
CA SER A 140 -23.88 7.47 8.44
C SER A 140 -24.57 6.27 7.77
N ARG A 141 -25.65 5.74 8.34
CA ARG A 141 -26.45 4.68 7.70
C ARG A 141 -27.06 5.16 6.39
N ASP A 142 -27.69 6.33 6.40
CA ASP A 142 -28.39 6.86 5.24
C ASP A 142 -27.38 7.29 4.16
N GLU A 143 -26.25 7.88 4.56
CA GLU A 143 -25.11 8.17 3.68
C GLU A 143 -24.53 6.90 3.06
N ALA A 144 -24.34 5.82 3.84
CA ALA A 144 -23.92 4.53 3.30
C ALA A 144 -24.89 4.00 2.25
N ARG A 145 -26.20 4.10 2.50
CA ARG A 145 -27.24 3.67 1.57
C ARG A 145 -27.20 4.48 0.27
N ASP A 146 -27.12 5.80 0.34
CA ASP A 146 -27.10 6.66 -0.85
C ASP A 146 -25.82 6.55 -1.67
N VAL A 147 -24.66 6.37 -1.02
CA VAL A 147 -23.38 6.13 -1.72
C VAL A 147 -23.36 4.74 -2.38
N LEU A 148 -23.90 3.71 -1.72
CA LEU A 148 -24.07 2.38 -2.34
C LEU A 148 -25.05 2.41 -3.53
N ARG A 149 -26.10 3.25 -3.45
CA ARG A 149 -27.00 3.50 -4.60
C ARG A 149 -26.25 4.16 -5.74
N SER A 150 -25.37 5.13 -5.46
CA SER A 150 -24.49 5.74 -6.47
C SER A 150 -23.62 4.68 -7.14
N LEU A 151 -22.95 3.84 -6.36
CA LEU A 151 -22.08 2.78 -6.90
C LEU A 151 -22.85 1.80 -7.80
N ALA A 152 -24.05 1.39 -7.38
CA ALA A 152 -24.88 0.48 -8.16
C ALA A 152 -25.40 1.12 -9.46
N PHE A 153 -25.51 2.45 -9.53
CA PHE A 153 -25.82 3.16 -10.78
C PHE A 153 -24.67 3.09 -11.78
N LEU A 154 -23.41 3.23 -11.31
CA LEU A 154 -22.22 3.10 -12.17
C LEU A 154 -22.00 1.66 -12.66
N GLN A 155 -22.57 0.65 -11.99
CA GLN A 155 -22.55 -0.74 -12.46
C GLN A 155 -23.48 -0.95 -13.67
N THR A 156 -22.93 -1.51 -14.74
CA THR A 156 -23.70 -1.99 -15.89
C THR A 156 -24.55 -3.20 -15.47
N ALA A 157 -25.87 -3.04 -15.46
CA ALA A 157 -26.83 -4.02 -14.93
C ALA A 157 -27.25 -5.10 -15.92
N SER A 158 -27.11 -4.85 -17.23
CA SER A 158 -27.57 -5.73 -18.30
C SER A 158 -26.72 -5.56 -19.56
N GLY A 159 -26.82 -6.50 -20.51
CA GLY A 159 -26.05 -6.48 -21.76
C GLY A 159 -24.67 -7.13 -21.66
N PRO A 160 -23.81 -6.97 -22.69
CA PRO A 160 -22.52 -7.66 -22.78
C PRO A 160 -21.54 -7.34 -21.63
N ASN A 161 -21.66 -6.13 -21.08
CA ASN A 161 -20.82 -5.63 -20.00
C ASN A 161 -21.44 -5.83 -18.60
N ALA A 162 -22.55 -6.56 -18.49
CA ALA A 162 -23.25 -6.74 -17.22
C ALA A 162 -22.32 -7.20 -16.08
N GLY A 163 -22.44 -6.54 -14.92
CA GLY A 163 -21.61 -6.77 -13.75
C GLY A 163 -20.35 -5.93 -13.65
N ARG A 164 -19.85 -5.42 -14.79
CA ARG A 164 -18.74 -4.45 -14.84
C ARG A 164 -19.25 -3.04 -14.51
N VAL A 165 -18.33 -2.11 -14.33
CA VAL A 165 -18.61 -0.82 -13.72
C VAL A 165 -17.98 0.27 -14.57
N VAL A 166 -18.71 1.34 -14.86
CA VAL A 166 -18.15 2.56 -15.46
C VAL A 166 -17.39 3.31 -14.37
N LEU A 167 -16.18 3.77 -14.65
CA LEU A 167 -15.35 4.41 -13.64
C LEU A 167 -15.84 5.83 -13.31
N TRP A 168 -16.17 6.66 -14.31
CA TRP A 168 -16.38 8.09 -14.10
C TRP A 168 -17.82 8.56 -14.32
N GLN A 169 -18.21 9.58 -13.55
CA GLN A 169 -19.50 10.26 -13.65
C GLN A 169 -19.33 11.79 -13.51
N GLN A 170 -20.10 12.55 -14.30
CA GLN A 170 -20.17 14.01 -14.24
C GLN A 170 -21.12 14.50 -13.14
N GLU A 171 -21.07 15.81 -12.86
CA GLU A 171 -21.90 16.47 -11.83
C GLU A 171 -23.41 16.30 -12.07
N ASP A 172 -23.83 16.24 -13.34
CA ASP A 172 -25.23 16.07 -13.75
C ASP A 172 -25.66 14.60 -13.90
N GLY A 173 -24.82 13.67 -13.44
CA GLY A 173 -25.09 12.24 -13.48
C GLY A 173 -24.69 11.54 -14.78
N THR A 174 -24.23 12.28 -15.80
CA THR A 174 -23.78 11.70 -17.06
C THR A 174 -22.58 10.78 -16.84
N LEU A 175 -22.70 9.53 -17.27
CA LEU A 175 -21.60 8.58 -17.23
C LEU A 175 -20.53 8.98 -18.25
N THR A 176 -19.26 8.78 -17.89
CA THR A 176 -18.11 9.01 -18.79
C THR A 176 -17.37 7.69 -18.99
N PRO A 177 -17.82 6.83 -19.92
CA PRO A 177 -17.24 5.49 -20.12
C PRO A 177 -15.80 5.53 -20.62
N SER A 178 -15.47 6.56 -21.41
CA SER A 178 -14.15 6.77 -22.01
C SER A 178 -13.61 8.13 -21.59
N ALA A 179 -12.81 8.15 -20.54
CA ALA A 179 -12.16 9.36 -20.05
C ALA A 179 -11.10 9.89 -21.04
N VAL A 180 -10.74 11.16 -20.89
CA VAL A 180 -9.60 11.76 -21.57
C VAL A 180 -8.59 12.22 -20.51
N PRO A 181 -7.36 11.69 -20.56
CA PRO A 181 -6.88 10.64 -21.46
C PRO A 181 -7.54 9.27 -21.18
N VAL A 182 -7.51 8.40 -22.19
CA VAL A 182 -8.15 7.07 -22.12
C VAL A 182 -7.53 6.24 -21.02
N GLU A 183 -8.40 5.70 -20.17
CA GLU A 183 -8.05 4.72 -19.14
C GLU A 183 -8.42 3.33 -19.63
N LEU A 184 -7.64 2.33 -19.23
CA LEU A 184 -7.88 0.95 -19.63
C LEU A 184 -8.46 0.15 -18.47
N PRO A 185 -9.52 -0.66 -18.70
CA PRO A 185 -10.18 -0.90 -19.99
C PRO A 185 -10.97 0.30 -20.56
N ASP A 186 -11.12 0.38 -21.88
CA ASP A 186 -11.87 1.45 -22.57
C ASP A 186 -12.96 0.85 -23.49
N PRO A 187 -14.26 1.13 -23.27
CA PRO A 187 -14.80 1.89 -22.13
C PRO A 187 -14.49 1.20 -20.81
N SER A 188 -14.54 1.96 -19.70
CA SER A 188 -14.21 1.50 -18.35
C SER A 188 -15.00 0.29 -17.86
N ASP A 189 -16.15 -0.03 -18.46
CA ASP A 189 -16.93 -1.22 -18.14
C ASP A 189 -16.69 -2.39 -19.11
N SER A 190 -15.64 -2.38 -19.94
CA SER A 190 -15.41 -3.43 -20.94
C SER A 190 -14.58 -4.63 -20.48
N ALA A 191 -13.89 -4.54 -19.33
CA ALA A 191 -13.18 -5.66 -18.72
C ALA A 191 -13.15 -5.59 -17.18
N GLU A 192 -12.64 -6.63 -16.53
CA GLU A 192 -12.28 -6.57 -15.11
C GLU A 192 -11.28 -5.44 -14.80
N SER A 193 -11.44 -4.83 -13.63
CA SER A 193 -10.74 -3.61 -13.24
C SER A 193 -10.65 -3.46 -11.71
N TYR A 194 -9.92 -2.45 -11.26
CA TYR A 194 -9.86 -2.06 -9.85
C TYR A 194 -11.21 -1.60 -9.31
N TRP A 195 -11.94 -0.79 -10.07
CA TRP A 195 -13.25 -0.30 -9.67
C TRP A 195 -14.30 -1.40 -9.61
N LEU A 196 -14.18 -2.46 -10.43
CA LEU A 196 -14.98 -3.67 -10.27
C LEU A 196 -14.65 -4.39 -8.95
N ALA A 197 -13.38 -4.55 -8.61
CA ALA A 197 -12.95 -5.18 -7.36
C ALA A 197 -13.42 -4.41 -6.12
N ARG A 198 -13.32 -3.08 -6.14
CA ARG A 198 -13.82 -2.23 -5.04
C ARG A 198 -15.34 -2.22 -4.97
N SER A 199 -16.03 -2.39 -6.09
CA SER A 199 -17.49 -2.62 -6.09
C SER A 199 -17.86 -3.92 -5.38
N VAL A 200 -17.11 -5.01 -5.62
CA VAL A 200 -17.26 -6.26 -4.85
C VAL A 200 -17.04 -6.02 -3.35
N TRP A 201 -16.02 -5.22 -2.98
CA TRP A 201 -15.78 -4.85 -1.59
C TRP A 201 -16.98 -4.16 -0.95
N ALA A 202 -17.44 -3.06 -1.55
CA ALA A 202 -18.52 -2.24 -1.02
C ALA A 202 -19.87 -2.98 -0.99
N PHE A 203 -20.23 -3.71 -2.05
CA PHE A 203 -21.47 -4.49 -2.08
C PHE A 203 -21.45 -5.64 -1.07
N GLY A 204 -20.30 -6.30 -0.88
CA GLY A 204 -20.14 -7.37 0.10
C GLY A 204 -20.29 -6.89 1.55
N GLU A 205 -19.62 -5.80 1.92
CA GLU A 205 -19.78 -5.19 3.26
C GLU A 205 -21.18 -4.57 3.44
N GLY A 206 -21.71 -3.91 2.41
CA GLY A 206 -23.07 -3.35 2.42
C GLY A 206 -24.14 -4.42 2.61
N TYR A 207 -24.10 -5.51 1.84
CA TYR A 207 -25.01 -6.64 2.02
C TYR A 207 -24.98 -7.17 3.46
N ALA A 208 -23.78 -7.45 3.97
CA ALA A 208 -23.62 -7.97 5.33
C ALA A 208 -24.18 -7.01 6.39
N ALA A 209 -23.97 -5.70 6.22
CA ALA A 209 -24.39 -4.66 7.14
C ALA A 209 -25.91 -4.43 7.15
N PHE A 210 -26.55 -4.40 5.98
CA PHE A 210 -27.98 -4.09 5.83
C PHE A 210 -28.91 -5.31 5.98
N ARG A 211 -28.40 -6.55 5.92
CA ARG A 211 -29.23 -7.79 5.90
C ARG A 211 -30.35 -7.85 6.95
N ARG A 212 -30.14 -7.26 8.13
CA ARG A 212 -31.15 -7.22 9.20
C ARG A 212 -31.89 -5.87 9.28
N ASP A 213 -31.19 -4.78 8.98
CA ASP A 213 -31.67 -3.41 9.14
C ASP A 213 -32.53 -2.93 7.96
N ASP A 214 -32.27 -3.41 6.75
CA ASP A 214 -33.03 -3.16 5.51
C ASP A 214 -32.88 -4.38 4.57
N PRO A 215 -33.68 -5.45 4.78
CA PRO A 215 -33.53 -6.69 4.03
C PRO A 215 -33.76 -6.56 2.52
N GLU A 216 -34.62 -5.62 2.09
CA GLU A 216 -34.89 -5.39 0.68
C GLU A 216 -33.68 -4.75 -0.01
N PHE A 217 -33.10 -3.72 0.60
CA PHE A 217 -31.88 -3.11 0.09
C PHE A 217 -30.70 -4.09 0.13
N ALA A 218 -30.59 -4.90 1.18
CA ALA A 218 -29.56 -5.95 1.26
C ALA A 218 -29.69 -6.99 0.13
N ALA A 219 -30.92 -7.42 -0.20
CA ALA A 219 -31.16 -8.32 -1.31
C ALA A 219 -30.74 -7.70 -2.66
N PHE A 220 -31.02 -6.40 -2.84
CA PHE A 220 -30.51 -5.65 -3.99
C PHE A 220 -28.99 -5.65 -4.06
N LEU A 221 -28.30 -5.34 -2.96
CA LEU A 221 -26.82 -5.33 -2.93
C LEU A 221 -26.23 -6.71 -3.20
N LEU A 222 -26.85 -7.78 -2.68
CA LEU A 222 -26.41 -9.14 -2.97
C LEU A 222 -26.54 -9.48 -4.47
N ALA A 223 -27.64 -9.06 -5.12
CA ALA A 223 -27.79 -9.22 -6.55
C ALA A 223 -26.71 -8.44 -7.34
N ARG A 224 -26.35 -7.23 -6.90
CA ARG A 224 -25.28 -6.42 -7.49
C ARG A 224 -23.90 -7.07 -7.33
N LEU A 225 -23.61 -7.62 -6.16
CA LEU A 225 -22.43 -8.43 -5.90
C LEU A 225 -22.37 -9.66 -6.82
N HIS A 226 -23.50 -10.35 -6.99
CA HIS A 226 -23.57 -11.53 -7.86
C HIS A 226 -23.37 -11.18 -9.33
N LEU A 227 -23.84 -10.03 -9.81
CA LEU A 227 -23.50 -9.52 -11.14
C LEU A 227 -22.00 -9.30 -11.29
N CYS A 228 -21.31 -8.71 -10.30
CA CYS A 228 -19.85 -8.61 -10.34
C CYS A 228 -19.20 -10.00 -10.44
N LEU A 229 -19.69 -10.99 -9.68
CA LEU A 229 -19.18 -12.36 -9.73
C LEU A 229 -19.49 -13.07 -11.05
N ASP A 230 -20.55 -12.70 -11.76
CA ASP A 230 -20.85 -13.21 -13.10
C ASP A 230 -19.83 -12.66 -14.10
N ALA A 231 -19.55 -11.35 -14.06
CA ALA A 231 -18.52 -10.73 -14.90
C ALA A 231 -17.14 -11.35 -14.65
N LEU A 232 -16.73 -11.45 -13.38
CA LEU A 232 -15.47 -12.09 -12.99
C LEU A 232 -15.44 -13.58 -13.36
N GLY A 233 -16.60 -14.25 -13.35
CA GLY A 233 -16.81 -15.63 -13.82
C GLY A 233 -16.50 -15.85 -15.29
N LEU A 234 -16.61 -14.81 -16.12
CA LEU A 234 -16.20 -14.80 -17.53
C LEU A 234 -14.72 -14.42 -17.71
N GLU A 235 -14.08 -13.91 -16.66
CA GLU A 235 -12.73 -13.33 -16.70
C GLU A 235 -11.81 -14.06 -15.72
N SER A 236 -11.29 -13.40 -14.68
CA SER A 236 -10.32 -13.99 -13.76
C SER A 236 -10.78 -15.32 -13.15
N LEU A 237 -12.01 -15.43 -12.66
CA LEU A 237 -12.49 -16.68 -12.05
C LEU A 237 -12.59 -17.84 -13.05
N SER A 238 -12.78 -17.58 -14.35
CA SER A 238 -12.76 -18.64 -15.38
C SER A 238 -11.40 -19.34 -15.48
N ARG A 239 -10.34 -18.65 -15.04
CA ARG A 239 -8.95 -19.11 -15.07
C ARG A 239 -8.49 -19.70 -13.72
N ALA A 240 -9.40 -19.86 -12.75
CA ALA A 240 -9.05 -20.32 -11.41
C ALA A 240 -8.20 -21.60 -11.45
N GLY A 241 -7.05 -21.57 -10.76
CA GLY A 241 -6.10 -22.68 -10.72
C GLY A 241 -5.15 -22.78 -11.92
N GLN A 242 -5.23 -21.90 -12.91
CA GLN A 242 -4.27 -21.86 -14.04
C GLN A 242 -3.00 -21.12 -13.67
N TRP A 243 -1.85 -21.74 -13.95
CA TRP A 243 -0.54 -21.20 -13.61
C TRP A 243 0.28 -20.92 -14.86
N VAL A 244 1.06 -19.85 -14.82
CA VAL A 244 1.98 -19.48 -15.90
C VAL A 244 3.40 -19.39 -15.34
N GLN A 245 4.36 -19.93 -16.07
CA GLN A 245 5.78 -19.74 -15.78
C GLN A 245 6.18 -18.36 -16.31
N SER A 246 6.76 -17.52 -15.47
CA SER A 246 7.05 -16.11 -15.74
C SER A 246 8.35 -15.75 -15.04
N ASP A 247 9.40 -15.48 -15.82
CA ASP A 247 10.74 -15.14 -15.32
C ASP A 247 11.25 -16.13 -14.25
N GLY A 248 11.05 -17.42 -14.50
CA GLY A 248 11.53 -18.48 -13.60
C GLY A 248 10.65 -18.71 -12.37
N ARG A 249 9.57 -17.94 -12.19
CA ARG A 249 8.56 -18.12 -11.13
C ARG A 249 7.24 -18.62 -11.71
N ARG A 250 6.52 -19.41 -10.94
CA ARG A 250 5.16 -19.85 -11.28
C ARG A 250 4.15 -18.87 -10.66
N LEU A 251 3.41 -18.16 -11.51
CA LEU A 251 2.46 -17.10 -11.13
C LEU A 251 1.00 -17.50 -11.42
N PRO A 252 0.03 -17.04 -10.60
CA PRO A 252 -1.39 -17.31 -10.80
C PRO A 252 -1.99 -16.44 -11.92
N ALA A 253 -2.70 -17.05 -12.87
CA ALA A 253 -3.31 -16.35 -14.01
C ALA A 253 -4.75 -15.87 -13.78
N TRP A 254 -5.26 -16.00 -12.55
CA TRP A 254 -6.67 -15.74 -12.21
C TRP A 254 -6.86 -14.61 -11.20
N LEU A 255 -5.89 -13.70 -11.10
CA LEU A 255 -6.06 -12.49 -10.32
C LEU A 255 -6.85 -11.45 -11.12
N ILE A 256 -7.71 -10.68 -10.44
CA ILE A 256 -8.47 -9.59 -11.04
C ILE A 256 -7.49 -8.61 -11.65
N ALA A 257 -7.65 -8.35 -12.95
CA ALA A 257 -6.71 -7.53 -13.71
C ALA A 257 -5.24 -7.98 -13.54
N GLY A 258 -4.96 -9.26 -13.31
CA GLY A 258 -3.59 -9.77 -13.10
C GLY A 258 -2.92 -9.32 -11.78
N GLY A 259 -3.69 -8.77 -10.84
CA GLY A 259 -3.18 -8.10 -9.66
C GLY A 259 -3.74 -8.65 -8.34
N ALA A 260 -2.86 -8.96 -7.39
CA ALA A 260 -3.25 -9.24 -6.00
C ALA A 260 -3.73 -7.97 -5.28
N ASP A 261 -3.32 -6.80 -5.75
CA ASP A 261 -3.80 -5.48 -5.35
C ASP A 261 -5.33 -5.34 -5.45
N ALA A 262 -5.90 -5.38 -6.65
CA ALA A 262 -7.34 -5.34 -6.87
C ALA A 262 -8.02 -6.57 -6.23
N THR A 263 -7.44 -7.76 -6.42
CA THR A 263 -8.04 -9.01 -5.91
C THR A 263 -8.21 -8.99 -4.38
N ALA A 264 -7.25 -8.44 -3.64
CA ALA A 264 -7.30 -8.37 -2.19
C ALA A 264 -8.44 -7.46 -1.69
N GLU A 265 -8.69 -6.33 -2.35
CA GLU A 265 -9.84 -5.48 -2.01
C GLU A 265 -11.17 -6.23 -2.22
N ALA A 266 -11.33 -6.93 -3.35
CA ALA A 266 -12.51 -7.77 -3.59
C ALA A 266 -12.68 -8.84 -2.50
N MET A 267 -11.58 -9.49 -2.07
CA MET A 267 -11.60 -10.49 -1.00
C MET A 267 -12.17 -9.96 0.32
N LEU A 268 -12.00 -8.67 0.65
CA LEU A 268 -12.57 -8.07 1.87
C LEU A 268 -14.10 -8.10 1.84
N GLY A 269 -14.72 -7.72 0.72
CA GLY A 269 -16.18 -7.81 0.54
C GLY A 269 -16.68 -9.25 0.47
N LEU A 270 -15.96 -10.12 -0.23
CA LEU A 270 -16.31 -11.54 -0.32
C LEU A 270 -16.25 -12.22 1.06
N ALA A 271 -15.29 -11.85 1.91
CA ALA A 271 -15.23 -12.32 3.29
C ALA A 271 -16.45 -11.87 4.10
N ALA A 272 -16.85 -10.60 3.99
CA ALA A 272 -18.04 -10.09 4.68
C ALA A 272 -19.33 -10.80 4.21
N ALA A 273 -19.51 -10.98 2.90
CA ALA A 273 -20.66 -11.70 2.35
C ALA A 273 -20.67 -13.19 2.73
N THR A 274 -19.49 -13.82 2.78
CA THR A 274 -19.30 -15.20 3.25
C THR A 274 -19.70 -15.36 4.72
N GLU A 275 -19.28 -14.43 5.60
CA GLU A 275 -19.68 -14.39 7.01
C GLU A 275 -21.21 -14.20 7.14
N ALA A 276 -21.80 -13.43 6.22
CA ALA A 276 -23.24 -13.27 6.08
C ALA A 276 -23.95 -14.45 5.37
N GLY A 277 -23.25 -15.56 5.11
CA GLY A 277 -23.82 -16.82 4.64
C GLY A 277 -23.94 -16.98 3.12
N ASP A 278 -23.37 -16.08 2.32
CA ASP A 278 -23.38 -16.22 0.86
C ASP A 278 -22.33 -17.24 0.39
N SER A 279 -22.80 -18.36 -0.17
CA SER A 279 -21.94 -19.46 -0.62
C SER A 279 -21.19 -19.15 -1.90
N ARG A 280 -21.75 -18.30 -2.78
CA ARG A 280 -21.11 -17.89 -4.03
C ARG A 280 -19.86 -17.05 -3.75
N SER A 281 -19.99 -16.08 -2.85
CA SER A 281 -18.87 -15.28 -2.34
C SER A 281 -17.81 -16.15 -1.67
N ARG A 282 -18.22 -17.19 -0.92
CA ARG A 282 -17.29 -18.14 -0.29
C ARG A 282 -16.42 -18.87 -1.31
N THR A 283 -17.01 -19.32 -2.41
CA THR A 283 -16.29 -20.01 -3.49
C THR A 283 -15.30 -19.05 -4.17
N ALA A 284 -15.73 -17.84 -4.53
CA ALA A 284 -14.86 -16.83 -5.12
C ALA A 284 -13.71 -16.44 -4.17
N LEU A 285 -14.01 -16.26 -2.88
CA LEU A 285 -13.01 -15.98 -1.84
C LEU A 285 -11.97 -17.09 -1.74
N GLN A 286 -12.40 -18.36 -1.88
CA GLN A 286 -11.48 -19.48 -1.86
C GLN A 286 -10.51 -19.42 -3.05
N SER A 287 -11.02 -19.25 -4.27
CA SER A 287 -10.20 -19.17 -5.48
C SER A 287 -9.23 -17.99 -5.46
N TYR A 288 -9.72 -16.80 -5.12
CA TYR A 288 -8.87 -15.61 -5.06
C TYR A 288 -7.85 -15.65 -3.93
N GLY A 289 -8.22 -16.18 -2.75
CA GLY A 289 -7.28 -16.35 -1.66
C GLY A 289 -6.10 -17.26 -2.01
N GLU A 290 -6.31 -18.31 -2.82
CA GLU A 290 -5.22 -19.15 -3.34
C GLU A 290 -4.28 -18.37 -4.27
N GLY A 291 -4.83 -17.51 -5.13
CA GLY A 291 -4.05 -16.66 -6.04
C GLY A 291 -3.24 -15.62 -5.27
N VAL A 292 -3.87 -14.86 -4.38
CA VAL A 292 -3.21 -13.79 -3.60
C VAL A 292 -2.15 -14.38 -2.68
N ALA A 293 -2.42 -15.51 -2.02
CA ALA A 293 -1.43 -16.18 -1.17
C ALA A 293 -0.19 -16.63 -1.98
N ALA A 294 -0.35 -17.03 -3.24
CA ALA A 294 0.76 -17.42 -4.11
C ALA A 294 1.71 -16.26 -4.48
N MET A 295 1.24 -15.02 -4.33
CA MET A 295 2.04 -13.81 -4.55
C MET A 295 2.96 -13.48 -3.37
N SER A 296 2.79 -14.16 -2.22
CA SER A 296 3.68 -14.04 -1.06
C SER A 296 5.11 -14.41 -1.42
N THR A 297 6.07 -13.64 -0.91
CA THR A 297 7.50 -13.89 -1.13
C THR A 297 8.12 -14.67 0.03
N ASP A 298 9.19 -15.41 -0.26
CA ASP A 298 9.93 -16.14 0.77
C ASP A 298 10.95 -15.20 1.43
N PRO A 299 10.77 -14.80 2.71
CA PRO A 299 11.71 -13.92 3.39
C PRO A 299 13.11 -14.54 3.54
N ALA A 300 13.28 -15.86 3.40
CA ALA A 300 14.59 -16.51 3.41
C ALA A 300 15.39 -16.26 2.12
N ARG A 301 14.74 -15.80 1.04
CA ARG A 301 15.37 -15.41 -0.23
C ARG A 301 15.82 -13.95 -0.28
N GLY A 302 15.49 -13.15 0.74
CA GLY A 302 15.84 -11.73 0.81
C GLY A 302 14.67 -10.85 0.42
N TRP A 303 14.93 -9.86 -0.44
CA TRP A 303 13.94 -8.90 -0.94
C TRP A 303 12.75 -9.63 -1.62
N PRO A 304 11.49 -9.19 -1.46
CA PRO A 304 11.00 -8.06 -0.66
C PRO A 304 10.61 -8.49 0.77
N PHE A 305 11.44 -9.31 1.42
CA PHE A 305 11.42 -9.58 2.85
C PHE A 305 10.12 -10.20 3.37
N GLY A 306 9.43 -10.98 2.55
CA GLY A 306 8.21 -11.67 2.91
C GLY A 306 6.93 -10.89 2.64
N ALA A 307 7.01 -9.80 1.86
CA ALA A 307 5.85 -9.08 1.36
C ALA A 307 4.98 -9.96 0.45
N VAL A 308 3.71 -9.59 0.32
CA VAL A 308 2.86 -10.06 -0.79
C VAL A 308 3.07 -9.13 -1.99
N LEU A 309 3.48 -9.68 -3.13
CA LEU A 309 3.64 -8.88 -4.35
C LEU A 309 2.28 -8.38 -4.85
N PRO A 310 2.15 -7.11 -5.26
CA PRO A 310 0.86 -6.54 -5.65
C PRO A 310 0.32 -7.12 -6.94
N TRP A 311 1.17 -7.57 -7.87
CA TRP A 311 0.73 -7.97 -9.20
C TRP A 311 1.69 -8.94 -9.89
N THR A 312 1.23 -9.60 -10.95
CA THR A 312 2.05 -10.53 -11.73
C THR A 312 2.91 -9.85 -12.78
N GLY A 313 2.70 -8.54 -13.01
CA GLY A 313 3.38 -7.76 -14.06
C GLY A 313 4.87 -7.52 -13.80
N SER A 314 5.30 -7.57 -12.53
CA SER A 314 6.71 -7.43 -12.15
C SER A 314 7.01 -8.17 -10.85
N LEU A 315 8.20 -8.75 -10.73
CA LEU A 315 8.67 -9.47 -9.56
C LEU A 315 9.51 -8.61 -8.61
N GLY A 316 10.16 -7.55 -9.12
CA GLY A 316 11.07 -6.61 -8.48
C GLY A 316 10.40 -5.26 -8.15
N PHE A 317 9.08 -5.18 -8.32
CA PHE A 317 8.26 -4.04 -7.94
C PHE A 317 7.21 -4.42 -6.90
N TRP A 318 7.29 -3.77 -5.75
CA TRP A 318 6.21 -3.73 -4.76
C TRP A 318 5.63 -2.31 -4.69
N HIS A 319 4.31 -2.18 -4.57
CA HIS A 319 3.63 -0.89 -4.44
C HIS A 319 2.46 -0.94 -3.46
N ALA A 320 2.11 0.21 -2.89
CA ALA A 320 1.23 0.29 -1.74
C ALA A 320 -0.26 0.19 -2.08
N TRP A 321 -0.66 0.32 -3.35
CA TRP A 321 -2.00 -0.11 -3.78
C TRP A 321 -2.27 -1.62 -3.52
N GLY A 322 -1.21 -2.43 -3.40
CA GLY A 322 -1.32 -3.83 -2.96
C GLY A 322 -1.38 -4.05 -1.45
N ALA A 323 -1.36 -2.99 -0.63
CA ALA A 323 -1.20 -3.10 0.81
C ALA A 323 -2.43 -3.68 1.55
N ALA A 324 -3.57 -3.86 0.87
CA ALA A 324 -4.73 -4.58 1.40
C ALA A 324 -4.54 -6.11 1.44
N ALA A 325 -3.60 -6.67 0.67
CA ALA A 325 -3.35 -8.11 0.60
C ALA A 325 -3.11 -8.79 1.97
N PRO A 326 -2.24 -8.30 2.86
CA PRO A 326 -2.09 -8.88 4.20
C PRO A 326 -3.38 -8.83 5.04
N GLU A 327 -4.16 -7.75 4.96
CA GLU A 327 -5.46 -7.67 5.65
C GLU A 327 -6.43 -8.74 5.13
N ALA A 328 -6.58 -8.82 3.80
CA ALA A 328 -7.46 -9.77 3.14
C ALA A 328 -7.06 -11.22 3.44
N LEU A 329 -5.77 -11.56 3.38
CA LEU A 329 -5.26 -12.90 3.70
C LEU A 329 -5.42 -13.26 5.17
N ALA A 330 -5.19 -12.34 6.09
CA ALA A 330 -5.40 -12.60 7.51
C ALA A 330 -6.89 -12.84 7.81
N ARG A 331 -7.80 -12.00 7.28
CA ARG A 331 -9.24 -12.15 7.44
C ARG A 331 -9.77 -13.43 6.80
N ALA A 332 -9.51 -13.64 5.52
CA ALA A 332 -9.97 -14.80 4.78
C ALA A 332 -9.33 -16.10 5.32
N GLY A 333 -8.05 -16.03 5.71
CA GLY A 333 -7.32 -17.15 6.29
C GLY A 333 -7.92 -17.61 7.62
N ALA A 334 -8.28 -16.67 8.50
CA ALA A 334 -9.00 -16.98 9.73
C ALA A 334 -10.39 -17.59 9.45
N LEU A 335 -11.17 -16.94 8.57
CA LEU A 335 -12.54 -17.34 8.23
C LEU A 335 -12.62 -18.74 7.58
N LEU A 336 -11.73 -19.02 6.63
CA LEU A 336 -11.67 -20.29 5.90
C LEU A 336 -10.73 -21.32 6.54
N ARG A 337 -10.07 -20.97 7.65
CA ARG A 337 -9.09 -21.80 8.38
C ARG A 337 -7.88 -22.21 7.51
N ARG A 338 -7.39 -21.27 6.68
CA ARG A 338 -6.21 -21.43 5.81
C ARG A 338 -4.96 -20.87 6.48
N ARG A 339 -4.21 -21.76 7.15
CA ARG A 339 -2.99 -21.39 7.90
C ARG A 339 -1.88 -20.82 7.01
N ASP A 340 -1.79 -21.30 5.78
CA ASP A 340 -0.86 -20.81 4.76
C ASP A 340 -1.10 -19.33 4.43
N TRP A 341 -2.37 -18.90 4.38
CA TRP A 341 -2.73 -17.50 4.13
C TRP A 341 -2.45 -16.62 5.34
N SER A 342 -2.78 -17.11 6.54
CA SER A 342 -2.41 -16.42 7.78
C SER A 342 -0.89 -16.26 7.90
N ALA A 343 -0.11 -17.27 7.52
CA ALA A 343 1.35 -17.19 7.54
C ALA A 343 1.91 -16.13 6.57
N ALA A 344 1.31 -15.98 5.38
CA ALA A 344 1.65 -14.92 4.44
C ALA A 344 1.39 -13.53 5.04
N ALA A 345 0.22 -13.32 5.64
CA ALA A 345 -0.12 -12.05 6.29
C ALA A 345 0.82 -11.73 7.47
N LEU A 346 1.16 -12.73 8.30
CA LEU A 346 2.11 -12.58 9.40
C LEU A 346 3.52 -12.23 8.90
N SER A 347 3.94 -12.83 7.79
CA SER A 347 5.24 -12.54 7.16
C SER A 347 5.31 -11.09 6.69
N ASP A 348 4.30 -10.60 5.96
CA ASP A 348 4.25 -9.20 5.50
C ASP A 348 4.21 -8.22 6.69
N ALA A 349 3.32 -8.47 7.66
CA ALA A 349 3.12 -7.60 8.81
C ALA A 349 4.33 -7.54 9.75
N GLY A 350 4.99 -8.67 10.01
CA GLY A 350 6.06 -8.73 11.01
C GLY A 350 7.48 -8.74 10.47
N ARG A 351 7.67 -8.84 9.15
CA ARG A 351 9.01 -8.79 8.50
C ARG A 351 9.13 -7.63 7.53
N PHE A 352 8.20 -7.49 6.59
CA PHE A 352 8.26 -6.43 5.58
C PHE A 352 7.89 -5.06 6.16
N THR A 353 6.79 -4.96 6.90
CA THR A 353 6.35 -3.68 7.50
C THR A 353 7.42 -3.02 8.38
N PRO A 354 8.17 -3.73 9.25
CA PRO A 354 9.28 -3.13 9.97
C PRO A 354 10.39 -2.56 9.08
N GLN A 355 10.68 -3.18 7.92
CA GLN A 355 11.62 -2.64 6.93
C GLN A 355 11.08 -1.36 6.29
N VAL A 356 9.79 -1.33 5.96
CA VAL A 356 9.09 -0.14 5.45
C VAL A 356 9.23 1.03 6.44
N LEU A 357 8.91 0.80 7.71
CA LEU A 357 9.00 1.82 8.76
C LEU A 357 10.44 2.30 8.98
N ALA A 358 11.42 1.39 8.96
CA ALA A 358 12.83 1.72 9.09
C ALA A 358 13.44 2.45 7.89
N SER A 359 12.79 2.41 6.72
CA SER A 359 13.19 3.14 5.51
C SER A 359 12.57 4.55 5.42
N GLY A 360 12.01 5.07 6.51
CA GLY A 360 11.46 6.42 6.56
C GLY A 360 9.95 6.52 6.41
N GLY A 361 9.25 5.40 6.26
CA GLY A 361 7.78 5.37 6.20
C GLY A 361 7.22 4.55 5.04
N PRO A 362 5.89 4.59 4.85
CA PRO A 362 5.18 3.83 3.83
C PRO A 362 5.31 4.48 2.44
N HIS A 363 6.52 4.43 1.87
CA HIS A 363 6.76 4.81 0.47
C HIS A 363 5.83 4.02 -0.47
N ASN A 364 5.22 4.70 -1.43
CA ASN A 364 4.21 4.08 -2.30
C ASN A 364 4.78 3.01 -3.24
N ALA A 365 6.09 3.05 -3.52
CA ALA A 365 6.77 2.09 -4.36
C ALA A 365 8.09 1.59 -3.75
N TRP A 366 8.41 0.33 -4.00
CA TRP A 366 9.72 -0.30 -3.80
C TRP A 366 10.10 -0.96 -5.12
N ALA A 367 10.95 -0.30 -5.91
CA ALA A 367 11.21 -0.67 -7.30
C ALA A 367 12.70 -0.71 -7.66
N PRO A 368 13.55 -1.52 -7.02
CA PRO A 368 13.34 -2.31 -5.80
C PRO A 368 13.66 -1.51 -4.51
N LEU A 369 14.19 -0.30 -4.67
CA LEU A 369 14.43 0.67 -3.60
C LEU A 369 13.16 1.45 -3.26
N PRO A 370 13.02 1.97 -2.03
CA PRO A 370 11.94 2.89 -1.69
C PRO A 370 11.91 4.09 -2.66
N ALA A 371 10.74 4.32 -3.25
CA ALA A 371 10.49 5.33 -4.26
C ALA A 371 9.04 5.84 -4.17
N GLU A 372 8.75 6.89 -4.92
CA GLU A 372 7.47 7.59 -4.95
C GLU A 372 7.06 8.23 -3.61
N ALA A 373 6.02 9.07 -3.66
CA ALA A 373 5.49 9.72 -2.47
C ALA A 373 4.96 8.70 -1.45
N GLN A 374 4.85 9.10 -0.18
CA GLN A 374 4.11 8.38 0.84
C GLN A 374 2.67 8.89 0.82
N ILE A 375 1.69 7.99 0.73
CA ILE A 375 0.27 8.34 0.63
C ILE A 375 -0.57 7.64 1.70
N ALA A 376 -1.72 8.23 2.03
CA ALA A 376 -2.62 7.70 3.06
C ALA A 376 -3.09 6.26 2.76
N TYR A 377 -3.29 5.91 1.49
CA TYR A 377 -3.61 4.55 1.05
C TYR A 377 -2.58 3.54 1.57
N GLY A 378 -1.30 3.80 1.28
CA GLY A 378 -0.20 2.92 1.68
C GLY A 378 0.00 2.84 3.18
N ALA A 379 -0.13 3.98 3.89
CA ALA A 379 -0.09 4.01 5.34
C ALA A 379 -1.23 3.20 5.97
N HIS A 380 -2.46 3.38 5.49
CA HIS A 380 -3.64 2.62 5.93
C HIS A 380 -3.43 1.11 5.78
N GLY A 381 -2.98 0.64 4.61
CA GLY A 381 -2.78 -0.80 4.39
C GLY A 381 -1.78 -1.45 5.35
N ARG A 382 -0.72 -0.73 5.76
CA ARG A 382 0.22 -1.19 6.79
C ARG A 382 -0.45 -1.33 8.17
N VAL A 383 -1.31 -0.39 8.53
CA VAL A 383 -2.06 -0.40 9.79
C VAL A 383 -3.08 -1.54 9.79
N ALA A 384 -3.91 -1.63 8.75
CA ALA A 384 -4.97 -2.61 8.62
C ALA A 384 -4.42 -4.04 8.53
N GLY A 385 -3.39 -4.26 7.72
CA GLY A 385 -2.71 -5.55 7.60
C GLY A 385 -2.12 -6.03 8.93
N ALA A 386 -1.41 -5.17 9.66
CA ALA A 386 -0.82 -5.53 10.95
C ALA A 386 -1.87 -5.79 12.03
N LEU A 387 -2.93 -4.98 12.09
CA LEU A 387 -4.05 -5.20 13.02
C LEU A 387 -4.78 -6.50 12.72
N GLN A 388 -5.12 -6.77 11.47
CA GLN A 388 -5.84 -7.98 11.09
C GLN A 388 -4.98 -9.23 11.29
N ALA A 389 -3.68 -9.17 10.98
CA ALA A 389 -2.74 -10.25 11.24
C ALA A 389 -2.57 -10.53 12.75
N SER A 390 -2.73 -9.51 13.62
CA SER A 390 -2.66 -9.69 15.08
C SER A 390 -3.74 -10.63 15.64
N ALA A 391 -4.87 -10.80 14.95
CA ALA A 391 -5.93 -11.71 15.37
C ALA A 391 -5.53 -13.21 15.26
N VAL A 392 -4.53 -13.52 14.43
CA VAL A 392 -3.97 -14.86 14.24
C VAL A 392 -2.49 -14.96 14.63
N GLY A 393 -1.89 -13.85 15.09
CA GLY A 393 -0.51 -13.72 15.53
C GLY A 393 -0.41 -13.25 16.97
N GLY A 394 0.63 -12.46 17.29
CA GLY A 394 0.88 -11.94 18.62
C GLY A 394 0.72 -10.43 18.78
N GLU A 395 0.72 -9.97 20.03
CA GLU A 395 0.50 -8.57 20.43
C GLU A 395 1.48 -7.58 19.78
N GLY A 396 2.69 -8.02 19.41
CA GLY A 396 3.70 -7.18 18.77
C GLY A 396 3.22 -6.56 17.45
N LEU A 397 2.33 -7.24 16.72
CA LEU A 397 1.79 -6.70 15.46
C LEU A 397 0.88 -5.49 15.69
N ARG A 398 0.19 -5.42 16.84
CA ARG A 398 -0.59 -4.23 17.24
C ARG A 398 0.32 -3.03 17.52
N VAL A 399 1.50 -3.29 18.08
CA VAL A 399 2.52 -2.25 18.29
C VAL A 399 3.04 -1.74 16.95
N LEU A 400 3.31 -2.62 15.98
CA LEU A 400 3.69 -2.21 14.62
C LEU A 400 2.59 -1.39 13.95
N ALA A 401 1.32 -1.77 14.10
CA ALA A 401 0.18 -0.99 13.60
C ALA A 401 0.15 0.43 14.19
N GLY A 402 0.44 0.59 15.48
CA GLY A 402 0.49 1.90 16.13
C GLY A 402 1.65 2.77 15.66
N LEU A 403 2.81 2.16 15.40
CA LEU A 403 3.96 2.86 14.81
C LEU A 403 3.67 3.28 13.35
N ALA A 404 3.05 2.41 12.56
CA ALA A 404 2.63 2.71 11.19
C ALA A 404 1.59 3.84 11.14
N ALA A 405 0.59 3.80 12.04
CA ALA A 405 -0.41 4.84 12.17
C ALA A 405 0.17 6.19 12.62
N GLY A 406 1.35 6.19 13.25
CA GLY A 406 2.09 7.40 13.59
C GLY A 406 2.40 8.30 12.37
N TRP A 407 2.40 7.74 11.16
CA TRP A 407 2.57 8.50 9.91
C TRP A 407 1.56 9.66 9.80
N PHE A 408 0.30 9.41 10.15
CA PHE A 408 -0.78 10.40 10.14
C PHE A 408 -0.53 11.57 11.12
N PHE A 409 0.22 11.31 12.19
CA PHE A 409 0.51 12.26 13.28
C PHE A 409 1.94 12.84 13.22
N GLY A 410 2.63 12.67 12.09
CA GLY A 410 3.91 13.33 11.82
C GLY A 410 5.12 12.40 11.76
N ALA A 411 4.99 11.08 11.95
CA ALA A 411 6.07 10.14 11.67
C ALA A 411 6.22 9.82 10.18
N ASN A 412 6.47 10.88 9.42
CA ASN A 412 6.77 10.86 7.99
C ASN A 412 8.04 11.69 7.74
N THR A 413 8.54 11.66 6.51
CA THR A 413 9.78 12.35 6.12
C THR A 413 9.70 13.88 6.25
N ALA A 414 8.50 14.46 6.27
CA ALA A 414 8.30 15.90 6.49
C ALA A 414 8.23 16.29 7.98
N GLY A 415 8.00 15.35 8.89
CA GLY A 415 7.77 15.64 10.31
C GLY A 415 6.47 16.41 10.58
N ILE A 416 5.51 16.37 9.65
CA ILE A 416 4.28 17.17 9.68
C ILE A 416 3.07 16.23 9.79
N PRO A 417 2.14 16.43 10.75
CA PRO A 417 0.88 15.70 10.76
C PRO A 417 0.11 15.89 9.45
N VAL A 418 -0.34 14.79 8.87
CA VAL A 418 -1.10 14.76 7.61
C VAL A 418 -2.58 14.45 7.83
N TYR A 419 -2.98 14.20 9.09
CA TYR A 419 -4.38 14.07 9.50
C TYR A 419 -4.75 15.11 10.56
N ASP A 420 -5.90 15.75 10.40
CA ASP A 420 -6.50 16.62 11.40
C ASP A 420 -7.80 16.01 11.96
N ALA A 421 -7.75 15.61 13.24
CA ALA A 421 -8.90 15.02 13.94
C ALA A 421 -10.06 16.02 14.16
N ALA A 422 -9.80 17.33 14.12
CA ALA A 422 -10.85 18.34 14.32
C ALA A 422 -11.74 18.51 13.08
N THR A 423 -11.24 18.18 11.89
CA THR A 423 -11.93 18.40 10.61
C THR A 423 -12.13 17.12 9.80
N GLY A 424 -11.32 16.09 10.04
CA GLY A 424 -11.27 14.90 9.20
C GLY A 424 -10.42 15.06 7.93
N VAL A 425 -9.83 16.24 7.71
CA VAL A 425 -8.93 16.50 6.58
C VAL A 425 -7.74 15.55 6.64
N THR A 426 -7.42 14.95 5.49
CA THR A 426 -6.23 14.12 5.31
C THR A 426 -5.48 14.58 4.08
N PHE A 427 -4.22 14.99 4.23
CA PHE A 427 -3.39 15.42 3.11
C PHE A 427 -3.07 14.26 2.17
N ASP A 428 -2.97 14.55 0.87
CA ASP A 428 -2.77 13.55 -0.18
C ASP A 428 -1.47 12.76 -0.02
N GLY A 429 -0.42 13.40 0.49
CA GLY A 429 0.81 12.66 0.80
C GLY A 429 2.03 13.51 1.09
N VAL A 430 3.15 12.82 1.24
CA VAL A 430 4.48 13.39 1.45
C VAL A 430 5.40 12.92 0.33
N GLU A 431 5.91 13.87 -0.43
CA GLU A 431 6.76 13.64 -1.59
C GLU A 431 8.14 13.10 -1.19
N THR A 432 8.87 12.54 -2.14
CA THR A 432 10.21 11.98 -1.91
C THR A 432 11.22 13.01 -1.42
N ASP A 433 11.02 14.29 -1.75
CA ASP A 433 11.82 15.42 -1.28
C ASP A 433 11.38 15.99 0.08
N GLY A 434 10.34 15.41 0.69
CA GLY A 434 9.78 15.84 1.98
C GLY A 434 8.72 16.94 1.88
N ARG A 435 8.35 17.41 0.68
CA ARG A 435 7.23 18.34 0.52
C ARG A 435 5.90 17.64 0.83
N VAL A 436 5.01 18.32 1.56
CA VAL A 436 3.66 17.83 1.82
C VAL A 436 2.71 18.33 0.74
N ASN A 437 2.00 17.41 0.07
CA ASN A 437 0.86 17.75 -0.78
C ASN A 437 -0.37 17.93 0.13
N ARG A 438 -0.81 19.18 0.30
CA ARG A 438 -1.89 19.57 1.23
C ARG A 438 -3.30 19.50 0.63
N ASN A 439 -3.41 19.10 -0.64
CA ASN A 439 -4.70 18.72 -1.21
C ASN A 439 -5.30 17.56 -0.38
N SER A 440 -6.62 17.44 -0.41
CA SER A 440 -7.35 16.48 0.45
C SER A 440 -8.56 15.93 -0.28
N GLY A 441 -8.29 15.18 -1.35
CA GLY A 441 -9.32 14.51 -2.15
C GLY A 441 -10.00 13.35 -1.40
N ALA A 442 -10.89 12.65 -2.11
CA ALA A 442 -11.62 11.53 -1.52
C ALA A 442 -10.69 10.40 -1.08
N GLU A 443 -9.74 9.99 -1.92
CA GLU A 443 -8.84 8.87 -1.60
C GLU A 443 -8.11 9.07 -0.26
N SER A 444 -7.41 10.20 -0.09
CA SER A 444 -6.62 10.46 1.11
C SER A 444 -7.51 10.56 2.35
N THR A 445 -8.63 11.27 2.23
CA THR A 445 -9.65 11.40 3.28
C THR A 445 -10.20 10.05 3.71
N ILE A 446 -10.61 9.21 2.75
CA ILE A 446 -11.18 7.88 3.01
C ILE A 446 -10.16 6.99 3.74
N HIS A 447 -8.91 6.92 3.28
CA HIS A 447 -7.90 6.07 3.90
C HIS A 447 -7.40 6.60 5.26
N GLY A 448 -7.43 7.92 5.45
CA GLY A 448 -7.28 8.54 6.77
C GLY A 448 -8.40 8.08 7.72
N LEU A 449 -9.67 8.18 7.29
CA LEU A 449 -10.82 7.78 8.09
C LEU A 449 -10.88 6.28 8.39
N LEU A 450 -10.59 5.41 7.42
CA LEU A 450 -10.48 3.97 7.65
C LEU A 450 -9.44 3.66 8.72
N THR A 451 -8.30 4.38 8.71
CA THR A 451 -7.30 4.28 9.77
C THR A 451 -7.84 4.76 11.12
N MET A 452 -8.50 5.91 11.17
CA MET A 452 -9.06 6.44 12.43
C MET A 452 -10.15 5.54 13.02
N GLN A 453 -10.96 4.88 12.18
CA GLN A 453 -11.93 3.88 12.62
C GLN A 453 -11.23 2.66 13.26
N LEU A 454 -10.13 2.20 12.66
CA LEU A 454 -9.30 1.14 13.25
C LEU A 454 -8.71 1.58 14.60
N LEU A 455 -8.24 2.83 14.72
CA LEU A 455 -7.70 3.35 15.98
C LEU A 455 -8.78 3.51 17.05
N ASP A 456 -9.95 4.04 16.70
CA ASP A 456 -11.09 4.17 17.62
C ASP A 456 -11.52 2.80 18.20
N ALA A 457 -11.45 1.74 17.39
CA ALA A 457 -11.73 0.38 17.82
C ALA A 457 -10.59 -0.27 18.64
N ASN A 458 -9.37 0.30 18.63
CA ASN A 458 -8.16 -0.29 19.19
C ASN A 458 -7.37 0.72 20.05
N ARG A 459 -7.81 0.92 21.29
CA ARG A 459 -7.30 1.96 22.20
C ARG A 459 -5.78 1.93 22.43
N ASP A 460 -5.19 0.76 22.63
CA ASP A 460 -3.74 0.58 22.81
C ASP A 460 -2.93 1.05 21.59
N VAL A 461 -3.48 0.81 20.40
CA VAL A 461 -2.88 1.23 19.13
C VAL A 461 -3.04 2.74 18.93
N ALA A 462 -4.23 3.29 19.21
CA ALA A 462 -4.48 4.73 19.19
C ALA A 462 -3.60 5.51 20.17
N ASP A 463 -3.40 4.95 21.38
CA ASP A 463 -2.54 5.53 22.40
C ASP A 463 -1.09 5.66 21.92
N LEU A 464 -0.58 4.65 21.22
CA LEU A 464 0.76 4.72 20.63
C LEU A 464 0.80 5.71 19.46
N ALA A 465 -0.11 5.58 18.49
CA ALA A 465 -0.12 6.40 17.29
C ALA A 465 -0.20 7.91 17.61
N THR A 466 -1.15 8.29 18.47
CA THR A 466 -1.36 9.70 18.88
C THR A 466 -0.34 10.19 19.91
N SER A 467 0.52 9.32 20.44
CA SER A 467 1.65 9.76 21.26
C SER A 467 2.79 10.29 20.39
N ILE A 468 2.91 9.81 19.15
CA ILE A 468 4.00 10.13 18.23
C ILE A 468 3.85 11.56 17.71
N THR A 469 4.97 12.28 17.66
CA THR A 469 5.05 13.67 17.19
C THR A 469 6.03 13.86 16.04
N GLY A 470 6.73 12.81 15.62
CA GLY A 470 7.71 12.90 14.54
C GLY A 470 8.63 11.68 14.43
N LEU A 471 9.15 11.44 13.22
CA LEU A 471 10.24 10.50 12.96
C LEU A 471 11.58 11.25 13.06
N THR A 472 12.40 10.90 14.05
CA THR A 472 13.63 11.64 14.38
C THR A 472 14.90 11.04 13.77
N ALA A 473 14.92 9.72 13.59
CA ALA A 473 16.01 9.01 12.93
C ALA A 473 15.49 7.69 12.37
N ASN A 474 16.10 7.22 11.29
CA ASN A 474 15.85 5.88 10.77
C ASN A 474 17.16 5.28 10.21
N THR A 475 17.18 3.97 10.06
CA THR A 475 18.27 3.21 9.45
C THR A 475 17.64 2.06 8.69
N GLY A 476 17.40 2.26 7.40
CA GLY A 476 16.78 1.29 6.50
C GLY A 476 17.73 0.83 5.41
N LEU A 477 17.17 0.40 4.28
CA LEU A 477 17.95 -0.01 3.11
C LEU A 477 18.86 1.11 2.61
N ARG A 478 20.06 0.74 2.17
CA ARG A 478 21.02 1.61 1.50
C ARG A 478 21.44 1.02 0.17
N VAL A 479 21.76 1.87 -0.79
CA VAL A 479 22.24 1.46 -2.10
C VAL A 479 23.61 2.07 -2.36
N ILE A 480 24.47 1.33 -3.06
CA ILE A 480 25.66 1.86 -3.73
C ILE A 480 25.49 1.55 -5.21
N ASP A 481 25.30 2.60 -6.01
CA ASP A 481 25.10 2.50 -7.46
C ASP A 481 26.37 1.98 -8.13
N ALA A 482 26.23 1.03 -9.05
CA ALA A 482 27.38 0.37 -9.67
C ALA A 482 28.26 1.36 -10.45
N GLU A 483 27.68 2.37 -11.09
CA GLU A 483 28.42 3.38 -11.85
C GLU A 483 29.28 4.32 -10.98
N THR A 484 29.04 4.35 -9.67
CA THR A 484 29.83 5.15 -8.71
C THR A 484 30.97 4.34 -8.07
N ALA A 485 30.99 3.02 -8.31
CA ALA A 485 31.97 2.10 -7.76
C ALA A 485 33.28 2.11 -8.57
N ARG A 486 34.31 1.40 -8.07
CA ARG A 486 35.56 1.22 -8.83
C ARG A 486 35.35 0.19 -9.93
N LEU A 487 35.60 0.58 -11.16
CA LEU A 487 35.42 -0.27 -12.34
C LEU A 487 36.77 -0.74 -12.89
N SER A 488 36.85 -1.98 -13.34
CA SER A 488 37.97 -2.42 -14.17
C SER A 488 37.87 -1.84 -15.60
N PRO A 489 38.98 -1.74 -16.36
CA PRO A 489 39.01 -0.97 -17.61
C PRO A 489 38.02 -1.38 -18.70
N GLY A 490 37.54 -2.63 -18.71
CA GLY A 490 36.58 -3.11 -19.70
C GLY A 490 35.11 -2.86 -19.37
N CYS A 491 34.79 -2.33 -18.19
CA CYS A 491 33.41 -2.03 -17.79
C CYS A 491 32.88 -0.79 -18.52
N VAL A 492 31.57 -0.80 -18.81
CA VAL A 492 30.87 0.32 -19.47
C VAL A 492 29.65 0.70 -18.65
N VAL A 493 29.49 1.99 -18.35
CA VAL A 493 28.27 2.54 -17.76
C VAL A 493 27.27 2.80 -18.87
N GLU A 494 26.10 2.19 -18.81
CA GLU A 494 25.03 2.32 -19.80
C GLU A 494 23.79 2.97 -19.17
N ARG A 495 23.22 3.94 -19.87
CA ARG A 495 21.96 4.62 -19.50
C ARG A 495 20.91 4.29 -20.54
N PRO A 496 19.84 3.56 -20.19
CA PRO A 496 18.79 3.25 -21.16
C PRO A 496 18.08 4.51 -21.65
N ASP A 497 17.83 4.61 -22.96
CA ASP A 497 17.16 5.77 -23.57
C ASP A 497 15.72 5.98 -23.03
N GLY A 498 15.06 4.90 -22.59
CA GLY A 498 13.73 4.93 -21.97
C GLY A 498 13.69 5.39 -20.51
N GLY A 499 14.85 5.75 -19.93
CA GLY A 499 15.00 6.11 -18.53
C GLY A 499 15.23 4.90 -17.61
N ALA A 500 15.10 5.12 -16.29
CA ALA A 500 15.45 4.13 -15.28
C ALA A 500 14.51 2.90 -15.24
N TRP A 501 13.27 3.05 -15.69
CA TRP A 501 12.26 1.99 -15.61
C TRP A 501 12.50 0.92 -16.67
N THR A 502 12.75 -0.32 -16.24
CA THR A 502 13.03 -1.46 -17.13
C THR A 502 11.77 -2.19 -17.61
N GLY A 503 10.59 -1.77 -17.14
CA GLY A 503 9.36 -2.56 -17.21
C GLY A 503 9.18 -3.52 -16.04
N GLU A 504 10.25 -3.75 -15.27
CA GLU A 504 10.24 -4.59 -14.08
C GLU A 504 10.48 -3.76 -12.82
N GLY A 505 11.56 -2.99 -12.80
CA GLY A 505 11.94 -2.13 -11.68
C GLY A 505 12.65 -0.87 -12.19
N ASN A 506 12.99 0.05 -11.30
CA ASN A 506 13.86 1.18 -11.62
C ASN A 506 15.33 0.82 -11.36
N LEU A 507 16.17 1.09 -12.34
CA LEU A 507 17.62 1.13 -12.16
C LEU A 507 17.98 2.25 -11.17
N SER A 508 18.82 1.93 -10.19
CA SER A 508 19.37 2.93 -9.29
C SER A 508 20.25 3.91 -10.08
N GLY A 509 20.20 5.20 -9.75
CA GLY A 509 20.94 6.24 -10.50
C GLY A 509 20.55 6.40 -11.99
N GLY A 510 19.58 5.62 -12.48
CA GLY A 510 19.15 5.57 -13.87
C GLY A 510 20.19 4.98 -14.84
N ALA A 511 21.10 4.14 -14.34
CA ALA A 511 22.15 3.49 -15.13
C ALA A 511 22.42 2.07 -14.64
N TYR A 512 23.14 1.29 -15.44
CA TYR A 512 23.78 0.06 -14.98
C TYR A 512 25.20 -0.03 -15.53
N VAL A 513 26.04 -0.85 -14.91
CA VAL A 513 27.36 -1.20 -15.43
C VAL A 513 27.30 -2.54 -16.16
N ARG A 514 27.65 -2.52 -17.43
CA ARG A 514 27.93 -3.74 -18.20
C ARG A 514 29.34 -4.23 -17.88
N ILE A 515 29.45 -5.46 -17.41
CA ILE A 515 30.70 -6.10 -16.96
C ILE A 515 30.99 -7.30 -17.87
N PRO A 516 31.93 -7.16 -18.83
CA PRO A 516 32.37 -8.27 -19.66
C PRO A 516 33.02 -9.39 -18.84
N ARG A 517 33.08 -10.60 -19.41
CA ARG A 517 33.67 -11.77 -18.73
C ARG A 517 35.10 -11.49 -18.28
N GLY A 518 35.35 -11.65 -16.99
CA GLY A 518 36.65 -11.44 -16.35
C GLY A 518 36.87 -10.02 -15.82
N GLU A 519 36.04 -9.05 -16.23
CA GLU A 519 36.02 -7.70 -15.67
C GLU A 519 35.25 -7.68 -14.34
N TRP A 520 35.42 -6.61 -13.56
CA TRP A 520 34.88 -6.50 -12.21
C TRP A 520 34.49 -5.08 -11.81
N VAL A 521 33.60 -5.01 -10.83
CA VAL A 521 33.20 -3.80 -10.10
C VAL A 521 33.47 -4.00 -8.61
N GLU A 522 34.06 -3.00 -7.96
CA GLU A 522 34.37 -3.01 -6.53
C GLU A 522 33.67 -1.88 -5.77
N PHE A 523 32.89 -2.27 -4.77
CA PHE A 523 32.23 -1.40 -3.82
C PHE A 523 33.03 -1.32 -2.52
N ASP A 524 33.21 -0.11 -2.00
CA ASP A 524 33.66 0.08 -0.63
C ASP A 524 32.45 0.09 0.30
N VAL A 525 32.33 -0.96 1.10
CA VAL A 525 31.25 -1.10 2.09
C VAL A 525 31.83 -0.75 3.45
N THR A 526 31.32 0.32 4.03
CA THR A 526 31.78 0.84 5.33
C THR A 526 30.84 0.46 6.47
N GLU A 527 29.66 -0.02 6.12
CA GLU A 527 28.59 -0.43 7.00
C GLU A 527 28.98 -1.67 7.80
N SER A 528 28.85 -1.56 9.12
CA SER A 528 29.13 -2.64 10.04
C SER A 528 27.99 -3.68 10.01
N GLY A 529 28.33 -4.91 9.67
CA GLY A 529 27.45 -6.06 9.89
C GLY A 529 26.22 -6.16 8.98
N GLY A 530 26.17 -5.52 7.80
CA GLY A 530 25.01 -5.59 6.89
C GLY A 530 24.74 -6.95 6.21
N ILE A 531 23.58 -7.07 5.57
CA ILE A 531 23.16 -8.17 4.71
C ILE A 531 23.15 -7.65 3.27
N LEU A 532 23.93 -8.29 2.39
CA LEU A 532 24.14 -7.83 1.03
C LEU A 532 23.18 -8.48 0.04
N HIS A 533 22.65 -7.66 -0.87
CA HIS A 533 21.89 -8.10 -2.02
C HIS A 533 22.51 -7.50 -3.29
N GLY A 534 22.86 -8.34 -4.26
CA GLY A 534 23.28 -7.88 -5.58
C GLY A 534 22.07 -7.51 -6.41
N VAL A 535 22.08 -6.35 -7.06
CA VAL A 535 21.02 -5.94 -7.99
C VAL A 535 21.57 -6.09 -9.41
N VAL A 536 21.22 -7.19 -10.05
CA VAL A 536 21.61 -7.49 -11.43
C VAL A 536 20.37 -7.43 -12.30
N TRP A 537 20.43 -6.67 -13.39
CA TRP A 537 19.36 -6.65 -14.39
C TRP A 537 19.47 -7.90 -15.26
N ARG A 538 18.86 -8.98 -14.79
CA ARG A 538 18.93 -10.30 -15.43
C ARG A 538 18.10 -10.30 -16.71
N GLN A 539 18.69 -10.83 -17.77
CA GLN A 539 18.04 -10.98 -19.08
C GLN A 539 17.38 -12.36 -19.23
N ALA A 540 16.41 -12.48 -20.15
CA ALA A 540 15.78 -13.76 -20.50
C ALA A 540 16.82 -14.78 -21.00
N ALA A 541 17.74 -14.33 -21.87
CA ALA A 541 18.85 -15.13 -22.36
C ALA A 541 19.89 -15.41 -21.25
N ASP A 542 20.67 -16.48 -21.43
CA ASP A 542 21.84 -16.74 -20.59
C ASP A 542 22.87 -15.61 -20.74
N ALA A 543 23.28 -15.04 -19.61
CA ALA A 543 24.31 -14.01 -19.52
C ALA A 543 25.43 -14.41 -18.55
N GLY A 544 25.48 -15.68 -18.14
CA GLY A 544 26.43 -16.24 -17.19
C GLY A 544 26.06 -15.94 -15.73
N GLU A 545 27.08 -15.76 -14.91
CA GLU A 545 26.95 -15.56 -13.46
C GLU A 545 27.75 -14.33 -13.01
N ALA A 546 27.27 -13.67 -11.96
CA ALA A 546 28.04 -12.72 -11.19
C ALA A 546 28.71 -13.45 -10.00
N GLU A 547 30.04 -13.46 -9.94
CA GLU A 547 30.77 -13.94 -8.76
C GLU A 547 31.06 -12.80 -7.80
N TRP A 548 30.53 -12.91 -6.59
CA TRP A 548 30.66 -11.91 -5.55
C TRP A 548 31.70 -12.35 -4.53
N GLU A 549 32.70 -11.52 -4.27
CA GLU A 549 33.74 -11.75 -3.26
C GLU A 549 33.73 -10.62 -2.24
N VAL A 550 33.73 -10.96 -0.95
CA VAL A 550 33.88 -9.98 0.13
C VAL A 550 35.29 -10.08 0.70
N LEU A 551 36.00 -8.95 0.68
CA LEU A 551 37.42 -8.88 0.99
C LEU A 551 37.68 -7.94 2.18
N ARG A 552 38.57 -8.35 3.07
CA ARG A 552 39.22 -7.47 4.06
C ARG A 552 40.68 -7.30 3.64
N GLY A 553 40.98 -6.16 3.03
CA GLY A 553 42.25 -5.97 2.34
C GLY A 553 42.41 -7.04 1.24
N ARG A 554 43.50 -7.81 1.28
CA ARG A 554 43.73 -8.92 0.31
C ARG A 554 43.09 -10.25 0.72
N ARG A 555 42.55 -10.35 1.93
CA ARG A 555 41.96 -11.61 2.43
C ARG A 555 40.50 -11.69 2.02
N ARG A 556 40.13 -12.70 1.23
CA ARG A 556 38.74 -13.06 0.99
C ARG A 556 38.11 -13.65 2.25
N LEU A 557 36.99 -13.07 2.70
CA LEU A 557 36.19 -13.56 3.81
C LEU A 557 35.27 -14.69 3.35
N TRP A 558 34.54 -14.45 2.26
CA TRP A 558 33.64 -15.42 1.63
C TRP A 558 33.37 -15.02 0.18
N LYS A 559 32.71 -15.93 -0.56
CA LYS A 559 32.24 -15.68 -1.92
C LYS A 559 30.92 -16.38 -2.19
N THR A 560 30.15 -15.85 -3.14
CA THR A 560 28.92 -16.45 -3.65
C THR A 560 28.81 -16.25 -5.17
N ARG A 561 27.78 -16.83 -5.79
CA ARG A 561 27.42 -16.57 -7.17
C ARG A 561 25.93 -16.32 -7.29
N THR A 562 25.57 -15.40 -8.18
CA THR A 562 24.18 -15.16 -8.58
C THR A 562 24.05 -15.23 -10.09
N ALA A 563 22.83 -15.48 -10.57
CA ALA A 563 22.59 -15.61 -12.01
C ALA A 563 22.60 -14.23 -12.67
N ALA A 564 23.22 -14.09 -13.83
CA ALA A 564 23.22 -12.85 -14.59
C ALA A 564 22.12 -12.80 -15.67
N GLY A 565 21.49 -13.94 -15.95
CA GLY A 565 20.46 -14.09 -16.97
C GLY A 565 19.61 -15.34 -16.73
N SER A 566 19.14 -15.94 -17.82
CA SER A 566 18.30 -17.15 -17.81
C SER A 566 17.04 -17.01 -16.96
N THR A 567 16.36 -15.87 -17.03
CA THR A 567 15.03 -15.74 -16.41
C THR A 567 14.00 -16.63 -17.10
N GLY A 568 14.22 -16.95 -18.38
CA GLY A 568 13.27 -17.70 -19.21
C GLY A 568 12.21 -16.77 -19.81
N ASP A 569 11.08 -17.34 -20.23
CA ASP A 569 10.00 -16.56 -20.82
C ASP A 569 9.33 -15.64 -19.79
N ARG A 570 9.04 -14.40 -20.18
CA ARG A 570 8.37 -13.40 -19.34
C ARG A 570 6.98 -13.85 -18.85
N GLY A 571 6.26 -14.65 -19.64
CA GLY A 571 4.94 -15.14 -19.29
C GLY A 571 3.95 -13.99 -19.01
N LEU A 572 3.58 -13.79 -17.73
CA LEU A 572 2.65 -12.76 -17.28
C LEU A 572 3.31 -11.42 -16.92
N THR A 573 4.64 -11.34 -16.86
CA THR A 573 5.33 -10.08 -16.58
C THR A 573 5.28 -9.15 -17.80
N GLU A 574 5.33 -7.84 -17.56
CA GLU A 574 5.20 -6.84 -18.63
C GLU A 574 6.47 -6.72 -19.49
N ALA A 575 7.63 -7.06 -18.94
CA ALA A 575 8.94 -6.94 -19.60
C ALA A 575 9.76 -8.23 -19.49
N ASP A 576 10.66 -8.43 -20.45
CA ASP A 576 11.62 -9.54 -20.42
C ASP A 576 12.71 -9.30 -19.37
N GLY A 577 13.01 -10.32 -18.58
CA GLY A 577 14.04 -10.26 -17.57
C GLY A 577 13.52 -9.85 -16.20
N MET A 578 14.43 -9.68 -15.23
CA MET A 578 14.07 -9.31 -13.87
C MET A 578 15.07 -8.35 -13.23
N LEU A 579 14.58 -7.48 -12.34
CA LEU A 579 15.38 -6.60 -11.51
C LEU A 579 15.06 -6.83 -10.03
N VAL A 580 15.32 -8.07 -9.57
CA VAL A 580 15.06 -8.50 -8.19
C VAL A 580 16.38 -8.56 -7.42
N PRO A 581 16.53 -7.87 -6.28
CA PRO A 581 17.73 -7.98 -5.45
C PRO A 581 17.98 -9.42 -4.97
N GLU A 582 19.16 -9.96 -5.28
CA GLU A 582 19.54 -11.34 -4.95
C GLU A 582 20.39 -11.38 -3.68
N LEU A 583 19.93 -12.10 -2.65
CA LEU A 583 20.67 -12.28 -1.40
C LEU A 583 22.05 -12.93 -1.64
N LEU A 584 23.13 -12.24 -1.30
CA LEU A 584 24.50 -12.73 -1.49
C LEU A 584 24.97 -13.68 -0.38
N GLY A 585 24.27 -13.70 0.76
CA GLY A 585 24.63 -14.49 1.93
C GLY A 585 25.90 -13.97 2.64
N GLY A 586 26.49 -14.82 3.48
CA GLY A 586 27.67 -14.48 4.28
C GLY A 586 27.39 -13.46 5.40
N ASP A 587 28.19 -13.51 6.46
CA ASP A 587 28.16 -12.48 7.50
C ASP A 587 29.15 -11.37 7.12
N LEU A 588 28.66 -10.12 7.02
CA LEU A 588 29.56 -8.97 6.99
C LEU A 588 30.17 -8.75 8.36
N PRO A 589 31.48 -8.45 8.43
CA PRO A 589 32.10 -8.05 9.69
C PRO A 589 31.69 -6.62 10.09
N GLU A 590 32.05 -6.24 11.32
CA GLU A 590 31.88 -4.87 11.85
C GLU A 590 32.88 -3.85 11.25
N THR A 591 33.79 -4.29 10.37
CA THR A 591 34.83 -3.46 9.76
C THR A 591 34.55 -3.24 8.29
N ALA A 592 35.00 -2.12 7.72
CA ALA A 592 34.92 -1.89 6.29
C ALA A 592 35.50 -3.06 5.46
N VAL A 593 34.84 -3.35 4.34
CA VAL A 593 35.20 -4.40 3.39
C VAL A 593 35.10 -3.87 1.96
N THR A 594 35.79 -4.54 1.05
CA THR A 594 35.56 -4.37 -0.38
C THR A 594 34.69 -5.51 -0.86
N VAL A 595 33.61 -5.20 -1.58
CA VAL A 595 32.76 -6.19 -2.24
C VAL A 595 33.07 -6.12 -3.74
N ARG A 596 33.60 -7.21 -4.30
CA ARG A 596 33.91 -7.31 -5.72
C ARG A 596 32.87 -8.17 -6.43
N CYS A 597 32.22 -7.63 -7.46
CA CYS A 597 31.43 -8.38 -8.42
C CYS A 597 32.29 -8.64 -9.66
N THR A 598 32.65 -9.89 -9.93
CA THR A 598 33.38 -10.29 -11.15
C THR A 598 32.43 -11.02 -12.09
N SER A 599 32.38 -10.59 -13.34
CA SER A 599 31.52 -11.22 -14.34
C SER A 599 32.12 -12.54 -14.85
N ARG A 600 31.30 -13.59 -14.88
CA ARG A 600 31.60 -14.86 -15.58
C ARG A 600 30.89 -14.93 -16.94
N GLY A 601 30.31 -13.85 -17.42
CA GLY A 601 29.58 -13.75 -18.69
C GLY A 601 29.47 -12.31 -19.17
N ASP A 602 28.26 -11.77 -19.24
CA ASP A 602 27.98 -10.36 -19.60
C ASP A 602 26.98 -9.78 -18.60
N VAL A 603 27.47 -9.47 -17.38
CA VAL A 603 26.63 -9.05 -16.26
C VAL A 603 26.20 -7.59 -16.46
N ARG A 604 24.90 -7.32 -16.30
CA ARG A 604 24.34 -5.96 -16.19
C ARG A 604 24.10 -5.63 -14.72
N LEU A 605 25.09 -5.03 -14.07
CA LEU A 605 25.04 -4.73 -12.65
C LEU A 605 24.45 -3.35 -12.40
N ASP A 606 23.32 -3.28 -11.72
CA ASP A 606 22.66 -2.03 -11.33
C ASP A 606 23.31 -1.47 -10.06
N ALA A 607 23.30 -2.25 -8.98
CA ALA A 607 23.74 -1.76 -7.68
C ALA A 607 24.10 -2.87 -6.68
N LEU A 608 24.69 -2.45 -5.56
CA LEU A 608 24.76 -3.24 -4.33
C LEU A 608 23.79 -2.68 -3.30
N LEU A 609 22.76 -3.46 -2.96
CA LEU A 609 21.79 -3.13 -1.92
C LEU A 609 22.26 -3.69 -0.57
N ILE A 610 22.31 -2.83 0.44
CA ILE A 610 22.76 -3.14 1.79
C ILE A 610 21.57 -3.01 2.74
N GLN A 611 21.13 -4.14 3.27
CA GLN A 611 20.16 -4.17 4.36
C GLN A 611 20.92 -4.13 5.69
N PRO A 612 20.66 -3.16 6.59
CA PRO A 612 21.21 -3.19 7.93
C PRO A 612 20.81 -4.47 8.65
N ARG A 613 21.74 -5.09 9.38
CA ARG A 613 21.40 -6.27 10.20
C ARG A 613 20.32 -5.94 11.22
N ILE A 614 20.42 -4.76 11.83
CA ILE A 614 19.33 -4.14 12.59
C ILE A 614 18.89 -2.88 11.86
N ALA A 615 17.75 -2.96 11.19
CA ALA A 615 17.04 -1.79 10.70
C ALA A 615 16.31 -1.11 11.88
N SER A 616 16.21 0.21 11.88
CA SER A 616 15.58 0.91 13.02
C SER A 616 14.84 2.19 12.64
N ALA A 617 13.89 2.57 13.49
CA ALA A 617 13.20 3.85 13.42
C ALA A 617 13.02 4.41 14.85
N VAL A 618 13.36 5.68 15.04
CA VAL A 618 13.27 6.40 16.32
C VAL A 618 12.20 7.49 16.20
N TYR A 619 11.16 7.36 17.01
CA TYR A 619 10.01 8.25 17.04
C TYR A 619 10.10 9.16 18.26
N SER A 620 9.89 10.45 18.05
CA SER A 620 9.57 11.37 19.15
C SER A 620 8.12 11.14 19.57
N THR A 621 7.86 11.21 20.88
CA THR A 621 6.52 11.12 21.44
C THR A 621 6.30 12.24 22.45
N ARG A 622 5.04 12.52 22.79
CA ARG A 622 4.65 13.55 23.77
C ARG A 622 5.33 13.41 25.15
N SER A 623 5.81 12.22 25.51
CA SER A 623 6.41 11.94 26.82
C SER A 623 7.83 11.36 26.75
N GLY A 624 8.46 11.30 25.58
CA GLY A 624 9.77 10.68 25.40
C GLY A 624 9.96 10.13 24.00
N SER A 625 10.36 8.88 23.85
CA SER A 625 10.55 8.24 22.54
C SER A 625 9.94 6.85 22.44
N ALA A 626 9.75 6.40 21.20
CA ALA A 626 9.56 5.00 20.85
C ALA A 626 10.62 4.60 19.85
N VAL A 627 11.13 3.36 19.92
CA VAL A 627 12.15 2.86 19.00
C VAL A 627 11.74 1.49 18.49
N LEU A 628 11.74 1.33 17.16
CA LEU A 628 11.64 0.05 16.48
C LEU A 628 13.03 -0.45 16.12
N TYR A 629 13.30 -1.70 16.44
CA TYR A 629 14.45 -2.46 15.98
C TYR A 629 13.95 -3.68 15.20
N ALA A 630 14.35 -3.83 13.95
CA ALA A 630 13.97 -4.95 13.10
C ALA A 630 15.22 -5.71 12.67
N ASN A 631 15.28 -7.01 12.97
CA ASN A 631 16.45 -7.82 12.69
C ASN A 631 16.30 -8.55 11.35
N GLY A 632 17.14 -8.20 10.38
CA GLY A 632 17.19 -8.88 9.08
C GLY A 632 17.88 -10.25 9.15
N ALA A 633 18.69 -10.51 10.18
CA ALA A 633 19.46 -11.74 10.31
C ALA A 633 18.70 -12.84 11.05
N ARG A 634 19.09 -14.10 10.82
CA ARG A 634 18.49 -15.28 11.49
C ARG A 634 18.89 -15.42 12.96
N GLN A 635 19.98 -14.80 13.36
CA GLN A 635 20.50 -14.90 14.73
C GLN A 635 20.06 -13.70 15.57
N ASP A 636 19.83 -13.94 16.86
CA ASP A 636 19.62 -12.89 17.85
C ASP A 636 20.77 -11.88 17.85
N GLN A 637 20.42 -10.61 17.97
CA GLN A 637 21.37 -9.51 18.08
C GLN A 637 21.23 -8.81 19.42
N ARG A 638 22.33 -8.19 19.87
CA ARG A 638 22.35 -7.32 21.05
C ARG A 638 22.99 -5.99 20.68
N VAL A 639 22.17 -4.96 20.56
CA VAL A 639 22.61 -3.63 20.14
C VAL A 639 22.52 -2.63 21.30
N PRO A 640 23.33 -1.55 21.28
CA PRO A 640 23.12 -0.43 22.18
C PRO A 640 21.69 0.15 22.04
N PRO A 641 21.08 0.63 23.13
CA PRO A 641 19.83 1.38 23.03
C PRO A 641 20.06 2.67 22.23
N LEU A 642 19.09 3.03 21.39
CA LEU A 642 19.11 4.25 20.55
C LEU A 642 18.41 5.41 21.28
N ALA A 643 17.59 5.09 22.28
CA ALA A 643 17.00 6.04 23.20
C ALA A 643 16.69 5.35 24.55
N PRO A 644 16.52 6.12 25.65
CA PRO A 644 16.07 5.58 26.92
C PRO A 644 14.67 4.95 26.80
N GLY A 645 14.50 3.76 27.37
CA GLY A 645 13.20 3.12 27.41
C GLY A 645 13.25 1.65 27.79
N THR A 646 12.07 1.09 28.04
CA THR A 646 11.86 -0.33 28.24
C THR A 646 10.87 -0.86 27.20
N GLY A 647 10.76 -2.17 27.06
CA GLY A 647 9.88 -2.73 26.05
C GLY A 647 10.00 -4.23 25.94
N ARG A 648 9.58 -4.77 24.79
CA ARG A 648 9.55 -6.21 24.55
C ARG A 648 10.16 -6.56 23.20
N ALA A 649 10.76 -7.75 23.18
CA ALA A 649 11.20 -8.39 21.95
C ALA A 649 10.10 -9.34 21.45
N TYR A 650 9.94 -9.41 20.14
CA TYR A 650 8.91 -10.20 19.47
C TYR A 650 9.54 -11.07 18.38
N ASP A 651 8.97 -12.26 18.18
CA ASP A 651 9.21 -13.01 16.94
C ASP A 651 8.50 -12.35 15.75
N ALA A 652 8.77 -12.82 14.54
CA ALA A 652 8.18 -12.27 13.31
C ALA A 652 6.65 -12.40 13.24
N ASP A 653 6.03 -13.29 14.00
CA ASP A 653 4.57 -13.40 14.10
C ASP A 653 3.96 -12.44 15.14
N GLY A 654 4.80 -11.63 15.80
CA GLY A 654 4.41 -10.73 16.89
C GLY A 654 4.32 -11.38 18.27
N SER A 655 4.66 -12.66 18.41
CA SER A 655 4.64 -13.35 19.71
C SER A 655 5.72 -12.78 20.65
N PRO A 656 5.39 -12.42 21.91
CA PRO A 656 6.35 -11.83 22.83
C PRO A 656 7.40 -12.84 23.32
N ARG A 657 8.67 -12.42 23.40
CA ARG A 657 9.82 -13.24 23.81
C ARG A 657 10.62 -12.62 24.96
N GLY A 658 9.93 -11.87 25.82
CA GLY A 658 10.48 -11.25 27.03
C GLY A 658 10.88 -9.78 26.84
N ASN A 659 11.53 -9.23 27.85
CA ASN A 659 11.90 -7.81 27.90
C ASN A 659 12.98 -7.47 26.86
N ALA A 660 12.87 -6.27 26.28
CA ALA A 660 13.79 -5.74 25.29
C ALA A 660 15.21 -5.56 25.86
N ALA A 661 15.32 -5.06 27.09
CA ALA A 661 16.60 -4.77 27.73
C ALA A 661 17.08 -5.96 28.56
N GLN A 662 18.31 -6.43 28.30
CA GLN A 662 19.02 -7.36 29.15
C GLN A 662 20.48 -6.95 29.22
N SER A 663 20.97 -6.63 30.43
CA SER A 663 22.36 -6.22 30.69
C SER A 663 22.79 -4.94 29.93
N GLY A 664 21.92 -3.93 29.87
CA GLY A 664 22.23 -2.63 29.25
C GLY A 664 22.22 -2.60 27.71
N LYS A 665 21.86 -3.71 27.06
CA LYS A 665 21.69 -3.80 25.60
C LYS A 665 20.25 -4.20 25.24
N VAL A 666 19.82 -3.79 24.06
CA VAL A 666 18.54 -4.19 23.46
C VAL A 666 18.75 -5.51 22.71
N ARG A 667 18.00 -6.54 23.11
CA ARG A 667 17.96 -7.84 22.44
C ARG A 667 16.93 -7.78 21.32
N VAL A 668 17.34 -8.09 20.09
CA VAL A 668 16.46 -8.20 18.93
C VAL A 668 16.49 -9.63 18.41
N ARG A 669 15.34 -10.29 18.37
CA ARG A 669 15.23 -11.71 17.99
C ARG A 669 15.58 -11.91 16.53
N GLY A 670 16.19 -13.05 16.20
CA GLY A 670 16.44 -13.44 14.82
C GLY A 670 15.18 -13.34 13.96
N THR A 671 15.23 -12.58 12.87
CA THR A 671 14.10 -12.28 11.97
C THR A 671 12.88 -11.59 12.57
N GLY A 672 12.93 -11.28 13.87
CA GLY A 672 11.85 -10.61 14.59
C GLY A 672 12.15 -9.12 14.77
N PHE A 673 11.45 -8.53 15.72
CA PHE A 673 11.59 -7.11 16.01
C PHE A 673 11.51 -6.85 17.52
N THR A 674 11.84 -5.64 17.92
CA THR A 674 11.80 -5.19 19.31
C THR A 674 11.35 -3.75 19.33
N VAL A 675 10.48 -3.42 20.28
CA VAL A 675 10.01 -2.05 20.45
C VAL A 675 10.29 -1.63 21.88
N THR A 676 10.97 -0.49 22.04
CA THR A 676 11.20 0.17 23.34
C THR A 676 10.51 1.52 23.38
N ARG A 677 10.06 1.92 24.57
CA ARG A 677 9.38 3.19 24.83
C ARG A 677 9.85 3.78 26.17
N SER A 678 9.95 5.10 26.23
CA SER A 678 10.28 5.83 27.47
C SER A 678 9.19 5.71 28.53
#